data_AF-A0A164UQH6-F1
#
_entry.id   AF-A0A164UQH6-F1
#
_cell.length_a   1.000
_cell.length_b   1.000
_cell.length_c   1.000
_cell.angle_alpha   90.00
_cell.angle_beta   90.00
_cell.angle_gamma   90.00
#
_symmetry.space_group_name_H-M   'P 1'
#
loop_
_entity.id
_entity.type
_entity.pdbx_description
1 polymer ?
#
loop_
_entity_poly.entity_id
_entity_poly.type
_entity_poly.pdbx_seq_one_letter_code
_entity_poly.pdbx_strand_id
1 'polypeptide(L)'
;MKEGLKRMNRWEETPTPKRQRSRWDETPVGGLELATPAPGAMINLQSPEQSNLFGWEREIQDRNRLLSDEELDSMLPKKGYRVLDVPGCYVPIRTPVSKLLATPTPMGNPFYAIPEENRGQQFDVPKELPGGLPCMKPEDYQYFGALMNEEEREDELSCDEKKERKIMKLLLKVKNGTPAQRKSGLRQLTDGAREFGAGQFFSQILPLLMQATLEDQERHLLVKVIDRVLYKLDDLVRPYVHQILVVIEPLLIDEDYYARVEGREIISNLSKAAGLATMIAAMRPDLDNVDEYVRNTTARAFSVVASALGIPAILPFLKAVCQSKKSWQARHTGIKIVQQIAILIGCAVLSHLRSLVEIIQHGLDDEDRKVRTITALALAALAEASAPYGIESFDCVVKPLWKGIRSHRGKVLTAFFKAIGFIIPLMDAVYASYYTKEVMIILIREFQSPDEEMKKIVLKVVKQCVSTQGVEADYIRSELLPGFFHNFWVRRMALERRNYKQLVETTVELGNKVGVADIVGRIMEGLKDESEPYRRMVMETIEKLVADLGASDIDARLEELLIDAILYAFQKQTSDDANVMLNGFGAVVNSLGKRVKPYLPKICGTIKWCLNNESAQVRQQAADLITRVAVVMKQCQAEQLMGHLGVVLYENLGEEYPQVLGSIVGALKAVVNAIGMSKMTPPIKDLLSRLTPILKNRHEKVQENCIDLVGRIADRGAEFIPAREWMRICFELLELLKAHKKGIRRATVNTFGYIAKAIGPQDVLATLLNNLKVQERQNRVCTTVAIAIVAETCSPFTVLPALMNEYRVPEQNVQNGVLKSLSFLFEYIGEMGKDYIYAVTPLLVDALIDRDLVHRQTAASAIKHIALGVAGLGCEDALIHLMNYVWPNIFETSPHVVNAVMEAIQGLTVALGAHIVLNYYLQGLFHPSRKVRQVYWKLYNSLYIGAQDAIVAAYPPLDDEPRNIYSRPELTMFV
;
A
#
# COMPACT_ATOMS: atom_id res chain seq x y z
N MET A 1 17.49 12.64 -31.32
CA MET A 1 16.44 13.57 -31.80
C MET A 1 15.15 13.22 -31.10
N LYS A 2 14.54 14.23 -30.46
CA LYS A 2 13.15 14.33 -29.97
C LYS A 2 12.56 13.13 -29.23
N GLU A 3 12.78 13.09 -27.92
CA GLU A 3 11.77 12.61 -26.97
C GLU A 3 11.41 13.78 -26.04
N GLY A 4 10.13 14.16 -26.06
CA GLY A 4 9.58 15.23 -25.24
C GLY A 4 9.47 14.80 -23.78
N LEU A 5 9.96 15.65 -22.89
CA LEU A 5 9.84 15.54 -21.45
C LEU A 5 8.35 15.48 -21.03
N LYS A 6 7.88 14.31 -20.62
CA LYS A 6 6.61 14.16 -19.89
C LYS A 6 6.77 14.78 -18.50
N ARG A 7 6.07 15.90 -18.25
CA ARG A 7 5.82 16.40 -16.89
C ARG A 7 4.94 15.39 -16.15
N MET A 8 5.45 14.79 -15.07
CA MET A 8 4.67 13.95 -14.17
C MET A 8 3.63 14.79 -13.42
N ASN A 9 2.38 14.36 -13.46
CA ASN A 9 1.26 14.99 -12.75
C ASN A 9 1.29 14.61 -11.26
N ARG A 10 1.07 15.61 -10.42
CA ARG A 10 1.06 15.58 -8.93
C ARG A 10 0.02 14.64 -8.29
N TRP A 11 -0.78 13.93 -9.09
CA TRP A 11 -1.82 13.01 -8.64
C TRP A 11 -1.37 11.53 -8.62
N GLU A 12 -0.17 11.22 -9.14
CA GLU A 12 0.37 9.85 -9.18
C GLU A 12 1.37 9.53 -8.05
N GLU A 13 1.60 10.45 -7.11
CA GLU A 13 2.34 10.14 -5.88
C GLU A 13 1.41 9.54 -4.82
N THR A 14 1.21 8.22 -4.85
CA THR A 14 0.84 7.51 -3.63
C THR A 14 1.99 7.64 -2.63
N PRO A 15 1.78 8.17 -1.42
CA PRO A 15 2.83 8.22 -0.41
C PRO A 15 3.15 6.79 0.01
N THR A 16 4.31 6.27 -0.41
CA THR A 16 4.85 5.05 0.22
C THR A 16 5.17 5.40 1.67
N PRO A 17 4.53 4.77 2.67
CA PRO A 17 4.84 5.05 4.06
C PRO A 17 6.27 4.59 4.34
N LYS A 18 7.13 5.52 4.76
CA LYS A 18 8.27 5.17 5.61
C LYS A 18 7.68 4.44 6.82
N ARG A 19 7.95 3.14 6.95
CA ARG A 19 7.62 2.36 8.15
C ARG A 19 8.37 2.98 9.34
N GLN A 20 7.74 3.92 10.03
CA GLN A 20 8.07 4.22 11.41
C GLN A 20 7.46 3.08 12.24
N ARG A 21 8.34 2.27 12.83
CA ARG A 21 7.96 1.25 13.80
C ARG A 21 7.32 1.94 14.99
N SER A 22 6.17 1.41 15.40
CA SER A 22 5.50 1.75 16.64
C SER A 22 6.41 1.43 17.83
N ARG A 23 6.47 2.32 18.82
CA ARG A 23 7.20 2.19 20.09
C ARG A 23 6.66 1.05 21.00
N TRP A 24 5.79 0.19 20.47
CA TRP A 24 5.21 -0.97 21.13
C TRP A 24 5.73 -2.32 20.57
N ASP A 25 6.64 -2.28 19.58
CA ASP A 25 7.30 -3.46 19.00
C ASP A 25 8.73 -3.72 19.57
N GLU A 26 9.06 -3.18 20.75
CA GLU A 26 10.30 -3.52 21.47
C GLU A 26 9.99 -4.52 22.59
N THR A 27 10.40 -5.78 22.41
CA THR A 27 10.60 -6.70 23.52
C THR A 27 11.92 -6.38 24.21
N PRO A 28 11.97 -6.24 25.55
CA PRO A 28 13.24 -6.19 26.26
C PRO A 28 13.84 -7.60 26.30
N VAL A 29 15.10 -7.75 25.87
CA VAL A 29 15.90 -8.95 26.13
C VAL A 29 16.98 -8.57 27.15
N GLY A 30 16.89 -9.14 28.35
CA GLY A 30 17.98 -9.08 29.34
C GLY A 30 17.56 -9.16 30.80
N GLY A 31 17.08 -10.33 31.24
CA GLY A 31 16.86 -10.68 32.63
C GLY A 31 16.64 -12.18 32.74
N LEU A 32 17.72 -12.93 32.90
CA LEU A 32 17.71 -14.37 33.09
C LEU A 32 17.05 -14.73 34.45
N GLU A 33 16.32 -15.85 34.43
CA GLU A 33 15.78 -16.62 35.56
C GLU A 33 14.44 -16.16 36.19
N LEU A 34 13.53 -17.14 36.28
CA LEU A 34 12.20 -17.16 36.91
C LEU A 34 11.01 -16.65 36.07
N ALA A 35 10.60 -17.45 35.08
CA ALA A 35 9.24 -17.43 34.55
C ALA A 35 8.64 -18.85 34.54
N THR A 36 7.51 -19.02 35.24
CA THR A 36 6.65 -20.20 35.22
C THR A 36 5.96 -20.36 33.85
N PRO A 37 5.84 -21.57 33.28
CA PRO A 37 5.26 -21.73 31.94
C PRO A 37 3.73 -21.66 31.93
N ALA A 38 3.18 -21.00 30.90
CA ALA A 38 1.76 -21.07 30.54
C ALA A 38 1.39 -22.46 29.93
N PRO A 39 0.13 -22.93 30.04
CA PRO A 39 -0.25 -24.35 29.95
C PRO A 39 -0.33 -24.95 28.54
N GLY A 40 0.36 -24.37 27.55
CA GLY A 40 0.40 -24.85 26.16
C GLY A 40 1.78 -25.29 25.67
N ALA A 41 2.84 -25.06 26.46
CA ALA A 41 4.23 -25.26 26.04
C ALA A 41 4.93 -26.50 26.66
N MET A 42 4.20 -27.41 27.30
CA MET A 42 4.75 -28.62 27.93
C MET A 42 4.48 -29.95 27.18
N ILE A 43 4.07 -29.91 25.91
CA ILE A 43 3.73 -31.18 25.20
C ILE A 43 4.96 -31.85 24.55
N ASN A 44 6.09 -31.16 24.35
CA ASN A 44 7.20 -31.72 23.54
C ASN A 44 8.53 -31.99 24.28
N LEU A 45 8.55 -32.01 25.61
CA LEU A 45 9.72 -32.47 26.38
C LEU A 45 9.24 -33.30 27.59
N GLN A 46 8.69 -34.49 27.34
CA GLN A 46 8.38 -35.45 28.40
C GLN A 46 9.36 -36.61 28.36
N SER A 47 9.99 -36.90 29.49
CA SER A 47 10.76 -38.13 29.67
C SER A 47 9.80 -39.33 29.75
N PRO A 48 10.22 -40.55 29.35
CA PRO A 48 9.35 -41.74 29.33
C PRO A 48 8.70 -42.07 30.68
N GLU A 49 9.34 -41.71 31.79
CA GLU A 49 8.80 -41.93 33.15
C GLU A 49 7.65 -40.95 33.50
N GLN A 50 7.67 -39.73 32.98
CA GLN A 50 6.62 -38.74 33.24
C GLN A 50 5.34 -39.04 32.45
N SER A 51 5.45 -39.55 31.23
CA SER A 51 4.27 -39.95 30.44
C SER A 51 3.54 -41.17 31.04
N ASN A 52 4.26 -42.09 31.71
CA ASN A 52 3.64 -43.22 32.41
C ASN A 52 2.90 -42.79 33.68
N LEU A 53 3.42 -41.81 34.44
CA LEU A 53 2.75 -41.24 35.60
C LEU A 53 1.46 -40.47 35.23
N PHE A 54 1.52 -39.66 34.17
CA PHE A 54 0.33 -38.98 33.63
C PHE A 54 -0.70 -39.97 33.05
N GLY A 55 -0.25 -41.07 32.45
CA GLY A 55 -1.12 -42.15 32.00
C GLY A 55 -1.88 -42.81 33.15
N TRP A 56 -1.18 -43.14 34.24
CA TRP A 56 -1.78 -43.73 35.44
C TRP A 56 -2.74 -42.78 36.15
N GLU A 57 -2.40 -41.49 36.27
CA GLU A 57 -3.29 -40.47 36.84
C GLU A 57 -4.56 -40.28 36.00
N ARG A 58 -4.44 -40.32 34.67
CA ARG A 58 -5.57 -40.20 33.75
C ARG A 58 -6.46 -41.45 33.79
N GLU A 59 -5.88 -42.63 33.92
CA GLU A 59 -6.61 -43.90 34.05
C GLU A 59 -7.36 -43.99 35.40
N ILE A 60 -6.77 -43.45 36.48
CA ILE A 60 -7.44 -43.33 37.80
C ILE A 60 -8.56 -42.28 37.74
N GLN A 61 -8.38 -41.17 37.00
CA GLN A 61 -9.44 -40.17 36.82
C GLN A 61 -10.59 -40.66 35.96
N ASP A 62 -10.31 -41.40 34.88
CA ASP A 62 -11.34 -41.98 34.02
C ASP A 62 -12.13 -43.07 34.76
N ARG A 63 -11.49 -43.85 35.64
CA ARG A 63 -12.17 -44.82 36.52
C ARG A 63 -13.02 -44.18 37.61
N ASN A 64 -12.66 -43.00 38.09
CA ASN A 64 -13.37 -42.27 39.15
C ASN A 64 -14.27 -41.15 38.59
N ARG A 65 -14.49 -41.13 37.27
CA ARG A 65 -15.38 -40.17 36.61
C ARG A 65 -16.84 -40.49 36.96
N LEU A 66 -17.65 -39.43 37.12
CA LEU A 66 -19.10 -39.54 37.27
C LEU A 66 -19.70 -40.18 36.00
N LEU A 67 -20.44 -41.27 36.16
CA LEU A 67 -21.24 -41.91 35.11
C LEU A 67 -22.55 -41.15 34.93
N SER A 68 -22.99 -41.00 33.69
CA SER A 68 -24.29 -40.41 33.36
C SER A 68 -25.44 -41.42 33.53
N ASP A 69 -26.67 -40.92 33.71
CA ASP A 69 -27.87 -41.76 33.88
C ASP A 69 -28.09 -42.70 32.68
N GLU A 70 -27.77 -42.23 31.46
CA GLU A 70 -27.85 -43.02 30.22
C GLU A 70 -26.84 -44.17 30.19
N GLU A 71 -25.63 -43.96 30.75
CA GLU A 71 -24.60 -44.99 30.86
C GLU A 71 -24.96 -46.01 31.95
N LEU A 72 -25.54 -45.56 33.07
CA LEU A 72 -26.03 -46.42 34.16
C LEU A 72 -27.18 -47.33 33.72
N ASP A 73 -28.13 -46.81 32.94
CA ASP A 73 -29.25 -47.58 32.39
C ASP A 73 -28.82 -48.64 31.36
N SER A 74 -27.64 -48.46 30.74
CA SER A 74 -27.06 -49.45 29.84
C SER A 74 -26.37 -50.61 30.58
N MET A 75 -25.88 -50.37 31.80
CA MET A 75 -25.14 -51.34 32.61
C MET A 75 -26.02 -52.15 33.57
N LEU A 76 -27.20 -51.63 33.95
CA LEU A 76 -28.11 -52.27 34.90
C LEU A 76 -29.12 -53.22 34.21
N PRO A 77 -29.46 -54.38 34.82
CA PRO A 77 -30.38 -55.35 34.23
C PRO A 77 -31.85 -54.90 34.30
N LYS A 78 -32.55 -54.81 33.16
CA LYS A 78 -33.90 -54.21 32.99
C LYS A 78 -35.06 -54.75 33.88
N LYS A 79 -34.86 -55.78 34.70
CA LYS A 79 -35.85 -56.24 35.70
C LYS A 79 -35.14 -56.62 37.01
N GLY A 80 -35.63 -56.11 38.14
CA GLY A 80 -35.26 -56.59 39.49
C GLY A 80 -34.68 -55.56 40.48
N TYR A 81 -34.60 -54.27 40.13
CA TYR A 81 -34.14 -53.22 41.06
C TYR A 81 -35.13 -52.04 41.14
N ARG A 82 -35.10 -51.31 42.27
CA ARG A 82 -35.89 -50.10 42.52
C ARG A 82 -34.92 -48.96 42.84
N VAL A 83 -35.01 -47.85 42.10
CA VAL A 83 -34.22 -46.64 42.36
C VAL A 83 -34.77 -45.95 43.62
N LEU A 84 -33.89 -45.56 44.53
CA LEU A 84 -34.22 -44.86 45.78
C LEU A 84 -33.86 -43.38 45.67
N ASP A 85 -34.64 -42.51 46.33
CA ASP A 85 -34.35 -41.08 46.42
C ASP A 85 -33.13 -40.82 47.33
N VAL A 86 -32.31 -39.85 46.95
CA VAL A 86 -31.10 -39.48 47.71
C VAL A 86 -31.50 -38.86 49.06
N PRO A 87 -30.92 -39.30 50.19
CA PRO A 87 -31.19 -38.71 51.50
C PRO A 87 -30.79 -37.23 51.54
N GLY A 88 -31.66 -36.36 52.07
CA GLY A 88 -31.45 -34.89 52.08
C GLY A 88 -30.21 -34.39 52.82
N CYS A 89 -29.48 -35.26 53.52
CA CYS A 89 -28.23 -34.94 54.23
C CYS A 89 -26.96 -35.26 53.41
N TYR A 90 -27.07 -35.76 52.19
CA TYR A 90 -25.91 -36.12 51.36
C TYR A 90 -25.37 -34.93 50.57
N VAL A 91 -24.16 -34.47 50.92
CA VAL A 91 -23.42 -33.43 50.19
C VAL A 91 -22.15 -34.06 49.60
N PRO A 92 -21.97 -34.12 48.26
CA PRO A 92 -20.81 -34.76 47.65
C PRO A 92 -19.53 -33.93 47.85
N ILE A 93 -18.44 -34.60 48.25
CA ILE A 93 -17.11 -33.99 48.40
C ILE A 93 -16.55 -33.67 47.01
N ARG A 94 -16.39 -32.38 46.67
CA ARG A 94 -16.03 -31.92 45.31
C ARG A 94 -14.53 -31.81 45.02
N THR A 95 -13.65 -32.17 45.94
CA THR A 95 -12.19 -32.00 45.76
C THR A 95 -11.39 -33.23 46.23
N PRO A 96 -10.48 -33.77 45.40
CA PRO A 96 -9.61 -34.89 45.80
C PRO A 96 -8.60 -34.46 46.86
N VAL A 97 -8.33 -35.35 47.82
CA VAL A 97 -7.47 -35.16 49.01
C VAL A 97 -6.04 -34.69 48.67
N SER A 98 -5.56 -34.96 47.45
CA SER A 98 -4.23 -34.52 46.98
C SER A 98 -4.05 -32.99 46.93
N LYS A 99 -5.12 -32.20 46.76
CA LYS A 99 -5.05 -30.72 46.76
C LYS A 99 -4.96 -30.06 48.14
N LEU A 100 -5.05 -30.83 49.23
CA LEU A 100 -4.96 -30.32 50.62
C LEU A 100 -3.52 -30.26 51.17
N LEU A 101 -2.52 -30.79 50.45
CA LEU A 101 -1.13 -30.89 50.92
C LEU A 101 -0.18 -29.80 50.38
N ALA A 102 -0.69 -28.81 49.64
CA ALA A 102 0.11 -27.67 49.21
C ALA A 102 0.23 -26.65 50.35
N THR A 103 1.47 -26.31 50.71
CA THR A 103 1.85 -25.45 51.84
C THR A 103 1.34 -24.00 51.70
N PRO A 104 0.77 -23.39 52.76
CA PRO A 104 0.30 -22.01 52.71
C PRO A 104 1.47 -21.04 52.95
N THR A 105 1.58 -20.00 52.12
CA THR A 105 2.35 -18.78 52.42
C THR A 105 1.44 -17.78 53.15
N PRO A 106 1.98 -16.94 54.06
CA PRO A 106 1.26 -16.49 55.26
C PRO A 106 0.35 -15.28 55.03
N MET A 107 -0.87 -15.36 55.59
CA MET A 107 -1.82 -14.25 55.75
C MET A 107 -1.31 -13.18 56.74
N GLY A 108 -1.57 -11.91 56.41
CA GLY A 108 -1.58 -10.78 57.34
C GLY A 108 -2.98 -10.46 57.85
N ASN A 109 -3.20 -10.79 59.13
CA ASN A 109 -4.17 -10.34 60.15
C ASN A 109 -5.71 -10.50 60.00
N PRO A 110 -6.39 -10.99 61.07
CA PRO A 110 -7.83 -11.25 61.10
C PRO A 110 -8.58 -10.25 62.01
N PHE A 111 -9.33 -9.28 61.48
CA PHE A 111 -10.41 -8.58 62.23
C PHE A 111 -11.25 -7.65 61.30
N TYR A 112 -11.75 -8.17 60.18
CA TYR A 112 -12.80 -7.49 59.43
C TYR A 112 -13.80 -8.54 58.90
N ALA A 113 -14.99 -8.57 59.48
CA ALA A 113 -16.13 -9.30 58.95
C ALA A 113 -16.76 -8.44 57.85
N ILE A 114 -16.64 -8.87 56.60
CA ILE A 114 -17.36 -8.27 55.47
C ILE A 114 -18.78 -8.88 55.45
N PRO A 115 -19.85 -8.07 55.49
CA PRO A 115 -21.23 -8.55 55.46
C PRO A 115 -21.55 -9.33 54.18
N GLU A 116 -22.42 -10.34 54.31
CA GLU A 116 -22.98 -11.08 53.17
C GLU A 116 -23.81 -10.13 52.28
N GLU A 117 -23.24 -9.68 51.16
CA GLU A 117 -23.99 -9.14 50.04
C GLU A 117 -23.59 -9.82 48.72
N ASN A 118 -24.62 -10.34 48.04
CA ASN A 118 -24.67 -10.73 46.63
C ASN A 118 -23.66 -11.78 46.13
N ARG A 119 -24.09 -13.05 46.14
CA ARG A 119 -23.62 -14.13 45.26
C ARG A 119 -23.95 -13.84 43.78
N GLY A 120 -23.28 -12.86 43.19
CA GLY A 120 -23.45 -12.49 41.78
C GLY A 120 -22.16 -12.12 41.04
N GLN A 121 -20.98 -12.23 41.65
CA GLN A 121 -19.71 -11.88 41.00
C GLN A 121 -18.71 -13.02 41.09
N GLN A 122 -18.56 -13.71 39.97
CA GLN A 122 -17.52 -14.69 39.69
C GLN A 122 -16.54 -14.01 38.72
N PHE A 123 -15.35 -13.62 39.19
CA PHE A 123 -14.33 -13.02 38.33
C PHE A 123 -13.42 -14.09 37.69
N ASP A 124 -13.22 -13.93 36.39
CA ASP A 124 -12.09 -14.32 35.54
C ASP A 124 -11.77 -15.79 35.23
N VAL A 125 -12.71 -16.44 34.54
CA VAL A 125 -12.39 -17.17 33.29
C VAL A 125 -13.50 -16.84 32.28
N PRO A 126 -13.21 -16.31 31.06
CA PRO A 126 -14.24 -16.11 30.06
C PRO A 126 -14.94 -17.44 29.75
N LYS A 127 -16.23 -17.55 30.06
CA LYS A 127 -17.05 -18.68 29.59
C LYS A 127 -17.04 -18.65 28.06
N GLU A 128 -16.63 -19.74 27.42
CA GLU A 128 -16.90 -19.93 26.00
C GLU A 128 -18.40 -19.79 25.79
N LEU A 129 -18.79 -18.81 24.97
CA LEU A 129 -20.18 -18.55 24.64
C LEU A 129 -20.73 -19.76 23.85
N PRO A 130 -21.92 -20.28 24.19
CA PRO A 130 -22.51 -21.40 23.45
C PRO A 130 -22.66 -21.09 21.95
N GLY A 131 -22.49 -22.11 21.09
CA GLY A 131 -22.77 -22.01 19.65
C GLY A 131 -21.66 -21.40 18.77
N GLY A 132 -20.41 -21.34 19.26
CA GLY A 132 -19.27 -20.88 18.45
C GLY A 132 -19.27 -19.36 18.19
N LEU A 133 -19.86 -18.59 19.11
CA LEU A 133 -19.79 -17.13 19.12
C LEU A 133 -18.42 -16.67 19.67
N PRO A 134 -17.81 -15.63 19.08
CA PRO A 134 -16.54 -15.11 19.58
C PRO A 134 -16.72 -14.40 20.93
N CYS A 135 -15.63 -14.29 21.69
CA CYS A 135 -15.65 -13.61 22.99
C CYS A 135 -16.20 -12.18 22.86
N MET A 136 -17.15 -11.83 23.72
CA MET A 136 -17.69 -10.48 23.83
C MET A 136 -16.81 -9.64 24.76
N LYS A 137 -16.48 -8.41 24.35
CA LYS A 137 -15.86 -7.43 25.26
C LYS A 137 -16.92 -6.93 26.27
N PRO A 138 -16.53 -6.36 27.42
CA PRO A 138 -17.47 -5.79 28.39
C PRO A 138 -18.46 -4.78 27.78
N GLU A 139 -17.99 -4.03 26.79
CA GLU A 139 -18.77 -3.01 26.07
C GLU A 139 -19.76 -3.63 25.06
N ASP A 140 -19.50 -4.85 24.60
CA ASP A 140 -20.37 -5.57 23.66
C ASP A 140 -21.64 -6.08 24.33
N TYR A 141 -21.65 -6.27 25.65
CA TYR A 141 -22.83 -6.72 26.39
C TYR A 141 -24.01 -5.77 26.26
N GLN A 142 -23.76 -4.47 26.06
CA GLN A 142 -24.83 -3.48 25.87
C GLN A 142 -25.62 -3.73 24.57
N TYR A 143 -24.95 -4.17 23.50
CA TYR A 143 -25.54 -4.32 22.17
C TYR A 143 -25.89 -5.77 21.83
N PHE A 144 -25.11 -6.72 22.34
CA PHE A 144 -25.25 -8.15 22.08
C PHE A 144 -25.80 -8.94 23.28
N GLY A 145 -26.21 -8.26 24.36
CA GLY A 145 -26.77 -8.90 25.57
C GLY A 145 -28.00 -9.77 25.30
N ALA A 146 -28.80 -9.42 24.29
CA ALA A 146 -29.93 -10.24 23.83
C ALA A 146 -29.53 -11.63 23.30
N LEU A 147 -28.24 -11.87 23.03
CA LEU A 147 -27.71 -13.17 22.63
C LEU A 147 -27.36 -14.08 23.82
N MET A 148 -27.32 -13.55 25.05
CA MET A 148 -26.98 -14.30 26.27
C MET A 148 -28.19 -15.01 26.89
N ASN A 149 -29.40 -14.53 26.60
CA ASN A 149 -30.63 -15.09 27.15
C ASN A 149 -31.09 -16.25 26.24
N GLU A 150 -30.53 -17.44 26.45
CA GLU A 150 -30.99 -18.69 25.80
C GLU A 150 -32.32 -19.23 26.38
N GLU A 151 -32.88 -18.61 27.43
CA GLU A 151 -34.09 -19.09 28.11
C GLU A 151 -35.40 -18.79 27.37
N GLU A 152 -35.39 -17.96 26.33
CA GLU A 152 -36.53 -17.83 25.42
C GLU A 152 -36.37 -18.83 24.27
N ARG A 153 -37.17 -19.91 24.32
CA ARG A 153 -37.23 -20.93 23.27
C ARG A 153 -37.37 -20.24 21.92
N GLU A 154 -36.51 -20.60 20.95
CA GLU A 154 -36.56 -20.06 19.59
C GLU A 154 -37.96 -20.24 18.95
N ASP A 155 -38.84 -21.09 19.49
CA ASP A 155 -40.20 -21.30 19.01
C ASP A 155 -41.22 -20.21 19.42
N GLU A 156 -40.95 -19.42 20.46
CA GLU A 156 -41.88 -18.39 20.97
C GLU A 156 -41.61 -16.98 20.41
N LEU A 157 -40.48 -16.78 19.71
CA LEU A 157 -40.08 -15.50 19.16
C LEU A 157 -40.77 -15.18 17.83
N SER A 158 -41.06 -13.90 17.61
CA SER A 158 -41.58 -13.42 16.33
C SER A 158 -40.57 -13.62 15.19
N CYS A 159 -41.05 -13.68 13.94
CA CYS A 159 -40.18 -13.82 12.78
C CYS A 159 -39.15 -12.67 12.64
N ASP A 160 -39.48 -11.48 13.13
CA ASP A 160 -38.60 -10.31 13.06
C ASP A 160 -37.53 -10.35 14.16
N GLU A 161 -37.85 -10.76 15.38
CA GLU A 161 -36.87 -10.96 16.46
C GLU A 161 -35.86 -12.07 16.13
N LYS A 162 -36.30 -13.13 15.45
CA LYS A 162 -35.40 -14.17 14.93
C LYS A 162 -34.39 -13.61 13.93
N LYS A 163 -34.84 -12.71 13.04
CA LYS A 163 -33.96 -12.05 12.07
C LYS A 163 -32.99 -11.12 12.78
N GLU A 164 -33.45 -10.33 13.74
CA GLU A 164 -32.60 -9.44 14.54
C GLU A 164 -31.51 -10.22 15.31
N ARG A 165 -31.87 -11.30 16.01
CA ARG A 165 -30.89 -12.16 16.69
C ARG A 165 -29.88 -12.77 15.71
N LYS A 166 -30.33 -13.20 14.53
CA LYS A 166 -29.44 -13.73 13.48
C LYS A 166 -28.48 -12.65 12.96
N ILE A 167 -28.94 -11.43 12.74
CA ILE A 167 -28.09 -10.29 12.34
C ILE A 167 -27.07 -9.98 13.44
N MET A 168 -27.49 -9.92 14.70
CA MET A 168 -26.60 -9.68 15.85
C MET A 168 -25.51 -10.75 15.95
N LYS A 169 -25.85 -12.05 15.83
CA LYS A 169 -24.87 -13.16 15.81
C LYS A 169 -23.84 -12.98 14.67
N LEU A 170 -24.27 -12.53 13.50
CA LEU A 170 -23.39 -12.33 12.34
C LEU A 170 -22.52 -11.07 12.47
N LEU A 171 -23.08 -9.96 12.98
CA LEU A 171 -22.33 -8.73 13.24
C LEU A 171 -21.24 -8.96 14.30
N LEU A 172 -21.55 -9.71 15.36
CA LEU A 172 -20.55 -10.08 16.36
C LEU A 172 -19.42 -10.95 15.78
N LYS A 173 -19.77 -11.91 14.89
CA LYS A 173 -18.76 -12.70 14.14
C LYS A 173 -17.89 -11.84 13.24
N VAL A 174 -18.42 -10.75 12.69
CA VAL A 174 -17.65 -9.81 11.88
C VAL A 174 -16.79 -8.89 12.75
N LYS A 175 -17.29 -8.41 13.88
CA LYS A 175 -16.55 -7.54 14.82
C LYS A 175 -15.41 -8.31 15.51
N ASN A 176 -15.75 -9.34 16.29
CA ASN A 176 -14.81 -9.99 17.23
C ASN A 176 -14.29 -11.35 16.74
N GLY A 177 -14.82 -11.88 15.64
CA GLY A 177 -14.47 -13.23 15.15
C GLY A 177 -13.06 -13.33 14.58
N THR A 178 -12.58 -14.58 14.44
CA THR A 178 -11.35 -14.88 13.68
C THR A 178 -11.51 -14.50 12.20
N PRO A 179 -10.43 -14.31 11.42
CA PRO A 179 -10.53 -13.96 9.99
C PRO A 179 -11.42 -14.92 9.17
N ALA A 180 -11.45 -16.20 9.53
CA ALA A 180 -12.34 -17.19 8.92
C ALA A 180 -13.81 -16.95 9.27
N GLN A 181 -14.12 -16.72 10.55
CA GLN A 181 -15.47 -16.39 11.02
C GLN A 181 -15.97 -15.08 10.42
N ARG A 182 -15.14 -14.03 10.37
CA ARG A 182 -15.46 -12.74 9.74
C ARG A 182 -15.83 -12.91 8.28
N LYS A 183 -15.03 -13.67 7.52
CA LYS A 183 -15.29 -13.94 6.10
C LYS A 183 -16.60 -14.70 5.89
N SER A 184 -16.89 -15.67 6.74
CA SER A 184 -18.15 -16.42 6.70
C SER A 184 -19.34 -15.54 7.06
N GLY A 185 -19.24 -14.77 8.16
CA GLY A 185 -20.29 -13.87 8.63
C GLY A 185 -20.62 -12.78 7.61
N LEU A 186 -19.59 -12.16 7.01
CA LEU A 186 -19.77 -11.16 5.97
C LEU A 186 -20.48 -11.74 4.74
N ARG A 187 -20.13 -12.95 4.29
CA ARG A 187 -20.81 -13.61 3.16
C ARG A 187 -22.28 -13.87 3.47
N GLN A 188 -22.59 -14.39 4.66
CA GLN A 188 -23.97 -14.66 5.07
C GLN A 188 -24.81 -13.39 5.17
N LEU A 189 -24.25 -12.29 5.69
CA LEU A 189 -24.91 -10.98 5.71
C LEU A 189 -25.17 -10.46 4.30
N THR A 190 -24.22 -10.61 3.38
CA THR A 190 -24.39 -10.09 2.01
C THR A 190 -25.34 -10.90 1.16
N ASP A 191 -25.31 -12.22 1.28
CA ASP A 191 -26.18 -13.10 0.50
C ASP A 191 -27.62 -13.04 1.04
N GLY A 192 -27.79 -12.91 2.36
CA GLY A 192 -29.09 -12.76 3.03
C GLY A 192 -29.64 -11.33 3.14
N ALA A 193 -28.93 -10.30 2.64
CA ALA A 193 -29.26 -8.89 2.87
C ALA A 193 -30.72 -8.53 2.57
N ARG A 194 -31.28 -9.05 1.47
CA ARG A 194 -32.68 -8.79 1.07
C ARG A 194 -33.71 -9.51 1.95
N GLU A 195 -33.34 -10.65 2.54
CA GLU A 195 -34.21 -11.46 3.41
C GLU A 195 -34.34 -10.85 4.81
N PHE A 196 -33.24 -10.25 5.30
CA PHE A 196 -33.17 -9.58 6.60
C PHE A 196 -33.97 -8.26 6.63
N GLY A 197 -33.96 -7.50 5.53
CA GLY A 197 -34.63 -6.20 5.44
C GLY A 197 -33.80 -5.04 5.98
N ALA A 198 -33.96 -3.85 5.37
CA ALA A 198 -33.15 -2.66 5.67
C ALA A 198 -33.32 -2.15 7.11
N GLY A 199 -34.56 -2.10 7.61
CA GLY A 199 -34.86 -1.54 8.93
C GLY A 199 -34.18 -2.30 10.07
N GLN A 200 -34.30 -3.63 10.07
CA GLN A 200 -33.72 -4.48 11.12
C GLN A 200 -32.20 -4.57 11.05
N PHE A 201 -31.64 -4.34 9.88
CA PHE A 201 -30.20 -4.26 9.72
C PHE A 201 -29.66 -2.92 10.26
N PHE A 202 -30.27 -1.79 9.86
CA PHE A 202 -29.79 -0.46 10.25
C PHE A 202 -30.03 -0.14 11.73
N SER A 203 -31.11 -0.64 12.32
CA SER A 203 -31.38 -0.49 13.76
C SER A 203 -30.25 -1.08 14.63
N GLN A 204 -29.63 -2.17 14.18
CA GLN A 204 -28.58 -2.88 14.93
C GLN A 204 -27.17 -2.36 14.62
N ILE A 205 -26.87 -2.01 13.36
CA ILE A 205 -25.50 -1.61 12.98
C ILE A 205 -25.17 -0.15 13.27
N LEU A 206 -26.13 0.77 13.16
CA LEU A 206 -25.87 2.22 13.35
C LEU A 206 -25.44 2.55 14.78
N PRO A 207 -26.06 2.00 15.85
CA PRO A 207 -25.59 2.22 17.22
C PRO A 207 -24.16 1.72 17.47
N LEU A 208 -23.78 0.59 16.85
CA LEU A 208 -22.42 0.04 16.97
C LEU A 208 -21.35 1.00 16.39
N LEU A 209 -21.68 1.73 15.33
CA LEU A 209 -20.78 2.73 14.72
C LEU A 209 -20.65 4.01 15.54
N MET A 210 -21.62 4.32 16.39
CA MET A 210 -21.58 5.49 17.27
C MET A 210 -20.77 5.24 18.56
N GLN A 211 -20.29 4.02 18.77
CA GLN A 211 -19.50 3.66 19.94
C GLN A 211 -18.13 4.38 19.92
N ALA A 212 -17.88 5.20 20.93
CA ALA A 212 -16.62 5.95 21.06
C ALA A 212 -15.39 5.05 21.29
N THR A 213 -15.58 3.85 21.82
CA THR A 213 -14.52 2.87 22.10
C THR A 213 -14.26 1.90 20.93
N LEU A 214 -14.91 2.11 19.78
CA LEU A 214 -14.75 1.26 18.60
C LEU A 214 -13.36 1.45 17.97
N GLU A 215 -12.59 0.37 17.92
CA GLU A 215 -11.28 0.35 17.27
C GLU A 215 -11.41 0.61 15.77
N ASP A 216 -10.41 1.27 15.16
CA ASP A 216 -10.43 1.62 13.73
C ASP A 216 -10.59 0.39 12.83
N GLN A 217 -10.00 -0.75 13.21
CA GLN A 217 -10.17 -2.01 12.49
C GLN A 217 -11.61 -2.55 12.57
N GLU A 218 -12.26 -2.42 13.72
CA GLU A 218 -13.64 -2.86 13.91
C GLU A 218 -14.61 -1.95 13.13
N ARG A 219 -14.37 -0.63 13.17
CA ARG A 219 -15.08 0.37 12.38
C ARG A 219 -15.00 0.05 10.88
N HIS A 220 -13.80 -0.20 10.38
CA HIS A 220 -13.56 -0.59 9.00
C HIS A 220 -14.35 -1.84 8.57
N LEU A 221 -14.43 -2.83 9.46
CA LEU A 221 -15.19 -4.06 9.20
C LEU A 221 -16.70 -3.78 9.13
N LEU A 222 -17.25 -2.98 10.05
CA LEU A 222 -18.65 -2.59 10.04
C LEU A 222 -19.02 -1.75 8.82
N VAL A 223 -18.17 -0.79 8.45
CA VAL A 223 -18.33 0.00 7.22
C VAL A 223 -18.38 -0.91 5.99
N LYS A 224 -17.49 -1.91 5.90
CA LYS A 224 -17.52 -2.90 4.82
C LYS A 224 -18.79 -3.72 4.77
N VAL A 225 -19.44 -3.99 5.91
CA VAL A 225 -20.75 -4.64 5.93
C VAL A 225 -21.80 -3.69 5.35
N ILE A 226 -21.85 -2.44 5.82
CA ILE A 226 -22.81 -1.43 5.32
C ILE A 226 -22.69 -1.28 3.82
N ASP A 227 -21.47 -1.09 3.31
CA ASP A 227 -21.22 -0.87 1.89
C ASP A 227 -21.78 -2.00 1.00
N ARG A 228 -21.47 -3.26 1.36
CA ARG A 228 -21.95 -4.42 0.61
C ARG A 228 -23.45 -4.64 0.72
N VAL A 229 -24.04 -4.31 1.87
CA VAL A 229 -25.47 -4.44 2.11
C VAL A 229 -26.24 -3.34 1.36
N LEU A 230 -25.76 -2.10 1.36
CA LEU A 230 -26.34 -0.97 0.59
C LEU A 230 -26.47 -1.32 -0.89
N TYR A 231 -25.42 -1.91 -1.49
CA TYR A 231 -25.46 -2.34 -2.90
C TYR A 231 -26.56 -3.38 -3.19
N LYS A 232 -26.93 -4.21 -2.21
CA LYS A 232 -27.96 -5.26 -2.38
C LYS A 232 -29.38 -4.78 -2.13
N LEU A 233 -29.55 -3.82 -1.22
CA LEU A 233 -30.83 -3.30 -0.77
C LEU A 233 -31.44 -2.27 -1.74
N ASP A 234 -30.62 -1.54 -2.49
CA ASP A 234 -31.04 -0.58 -3.52
C ASP A 234 -32.12 0.40 -2.99
N ASP A 235 -33.33 0.43 -3.55
CA ASP A 235 -34.40 1.35 -3.17
C ASP A 235 -34.89 1.26 -1.71
N LEU A 236 -34.66 0.14 -1.01
CA LEU A 236 -35.16 -0.10 0.35
C LEU A 236 -34.50 0.81 1.40
N VAL A 237 -33.43 1.53 1.04
CA VAL A 237 -32.65 2.37 1.95
C VAL A 237 -33.22 3.78 2.13
N ARG A 238 -34.14 4.22 1.26
CA ARG A 238 -34.64 5.61 1.20
C ARG A 238 -35.17 6.17 2.55
N PRO A 239 -35.94 5.44 3.37
CA PRO A 239 -36.43 5.95 4.66
C PRO A 239 -35.31 6.17 5.69
N TYR A 240 -34.19 5.47 5.56
CA TYR A 240 -33.09 5.44 6.54
C TYR A 240 -31.94 6.38 6.17
N VAL A 241 -32.04 7.10 5.05
CA VAL A 241 -30.98 7.99 4.54
C VAL A 241 -30.51 9.00 5.58
N HIS A 242 -31.44 9.68 6.27
CA HIS A 242 -31.07 10.68 7.28
C HIS A 242 -30.34 10.03 8.47
N GLN A 243 -30.81 8.87 8.95
CA GLN A 243 -30.17 8.15 10.06
C GLN A 243 -28.76 7.68 9.68
N ILE A 244 -28.57 7.20 8.45
CA ILE A 244 -27.25 6.81 7.95
C ILE A 244 -26.34 8.03 7.84
N LEU A 245 -26.82 9.15 7.27
CA LEU A 245 -26.03 10.37 7.11
C LEU A 245 -25.53 10.90 8.45
N VAL A 246 -26.37 10.97 9.48
CA VAL A 246 -25.96 11.48 10.81
C VAL A 246 -24.80 10.68 11.40
N VAL A 247 -24.74 9.37 11.16
CA VAL A 247 -23.65 8.50 11.66
C VAL A 247 -22.39 8.59 10.79
N ILE A 248 -22.55 8.75 9.48
CA ILE A 248 -21.43 8.68 8.52
C ILE A 248 -20.80 10.05 8.23
N GLU A 249 -21.56 11.13 8.31
CA GLU A 249 -21.09 12.50 8.07
C GLU A 249 -19.87 12.91 8.92
N PRO A 250 -19.80 12.60 10.24
CA PRO A 250 -18.63 12.87 11.06
C PRO A 250 -17.34 12.22 10.54
N LEU A 251 -17.43 11.04 9.91
CA LEU A 251 -16.28 10.33 9.35
C LEU A 251 -15.59 11.13 8.22
N LEU A 252 -16.29 12.08 7.58
CA LEU A 252 -15.71 12.94 6.55
C LEU A 252 -14.68 13.95 7.09
N ILE A 253 -14.68 14.19 8.41
CA ILE A 253 -13.81 15.15 9.10
C ILE A 253 -12.78 14.45 9.99
N ASP A 254 -12.88 13.12 10.16
CA ASP A 254 -11.95 12.31 10.96
C ASP A 254 -10.48 12.61 10.60
N GLU A 255 -9.56 12.52 11.57
CA GLU A 255 -8.13 12.73 11.35
C GLU A 255 -7.53 11.64 10.45
N ASP A 256 -8.05 10.41 10.54
CA ASP A 256 -7.61 9.31 9.70
C ASP A 256 -8.10 9.49 8.25
N TYR A 257 -7.16 9.30 7.32
CA TYR A 257 -7.46 9.34 5.90
C TYR A 257 -8.37 8.19 5.48
N TYR A 258 -8.19 6.98 6.04
CA TYR A 258 -8.97 5.81 5.62
C TYR A 258 -10.42 5.92 6.07
N ALA A 259 -10.67 6.33 7.33
CA ALA A 259 -12.02 6.67 7.80
C ALA A 259 -12.73 7.70 6.90
N ARG A 260 -12.01 8.75 6.43
CA ARG A 260 -12.56 9.73 5.48
C ARG A 260 -12.86 9.15 4.10
N VAL A 261 -12.10 8.17 3.62
CA VAL A 261 -12.38 7.51 2.33
C VAL A 261 -13.60 6.61 2.46
N GLU A 262 -13.68 5.85 3.54
CA GLU A 262 -14.79 4.98 3.88
C GLU A 262 -16.13 5.73 4.00
N GLY A 263 -16.15 6.85 4.72
CA GLY A 263 -17.33 7.69 4.81
C GLY A 263 -17.77 8.23 3.43
N ARG A 264 -16.81 8.54 2.54
CA ARG A 264 -17.10 8.96 1.16
C ARG A 264 -17.66 7.83 0.31
N GLU A 265 -17.14 6.62 0.43
CA GLU A 265 -17.65 5.45 -0.30
C GLU A 265 -19.09 5.13 0.10
N ILE A 266 -19.38 5.13 1.42
CA ILE A 266 -20.73 4.89 1.91
C ILE A 266 -21.71 5.94 1.40
N ILE A 267 -21.38 7.24 1.50
CA ILE A 267 -22.26 8.31 1.01
C ILE A 267 -22.43 8.24 -0.51
N SER A 268 -21.37 7.89 -1.25
CA SER A 268 -21.44 7.68 -2.70
C SER A 268 -22.41 6.56 -3.07
N ASN A 269 -22.30 5.39 -2.43
CA ASN A 269 -23.18 4.26 -2.71
C ASN A 269 -24.60 4.48 -2.19
N LEU A 270 -24.76 5.15 -1.04
CA LEU A 270 -26.06 5.60 -0.53
C LEU A 270 -26.72 6.57 -1.53
N SER A 271 -25.98 7.50 -2.12
CA SER A 271 -26.54 8.45 -3.08
C SER A 271 -27.02 7.79 -4.37
N LYS A 272 -26.32 6.74 -4.84
CA LYS A 272 -26.72 5.94 -6.00
C LYS A 272 -27.98 5.11 -5.72
N ALA A 273 -28.11 4.57 -4.51
CA ALA A 273 -29.27 3.78 -4.10
C ALA A 273 -30.51 4.65 -3.76
N ALA A 274 -30.33 5.79 -3.08
CA ALA A 274 -31.42 6.65 -2.64
C ALA A 274 -31.88 7.68 -3.69
N GLY A 275 -30.99 8.08 -4.60
CA GLY A 275 -31.20 9.12 -5.61
C GLY A 275 -31.11 10.56 -5.09
N LEU A 276 -30.91 11.51 -6.01
CA LEU A 276 -30.59 12.91 -5.68
C LEU A 276 -31.68 13.62 -4.86
N ALA A 277 -32.96 13.43 -5.23
CA ALA A 277 -34.07 14.13 -4.58
C ALA A 277 -34.19 13.78 -3.09
N THR A 278 -34.03 12.49 -2.75
CA THR A 278 -34.06 11.99 -1.38
C THR A 278 -32.89 12.55 -0.57
N MET A 279 -31.68 12.59 -1.17
CA MET A 279 -30.49 13.15 -0.53
C MET A 279 -30.64 14.65 -0.24
N ILE A 280 -31.15 15.43 -1.20
CA ILE A 280 -31.41 16.86 -1.02
C ILE A 280 -32.45 17.08 0.08
N ALA A 281 -33.54 16.31 0.08
CA ALA A 281 -34.60 16.45 1.09
C ALA A 281 -34.07 16.18 2.51
N ALA A 282 -33.21 15.17 2.67
CA ALA A 282 -32.64 14.78 3.96
C ALA A 282 -31.68 15.82 4.55
N MET A 283 -30.82 16.44 3.73
CA MET A 283 -29.76 17.36 4.19
C MET A 283 -30.13 18.84 4.12
N ARG A 284 -31.26 19.20 3.48
CA ARG A 284 -31.67 20.61 3.33
C ARG A 284 -31.81 21.37 4.66
N PRO A 285 -32.37 20.79 5.74
CA PRO A 285 -32.48 21.47 7.03
C PRO A 285 -31.13 21.78 7.69
N ASP A 286 -30.08 21.05 7.33
CA ASP A 286 -28.76 21.19 7.95
C ASP A 286 -27.92 22.33 7.34
N LEU A 287 -28.35 22.89 6.20
CA LEU A 287 -27.63 23.94 5.48
C LEU A 287 -27.61 25.30 6.20
N ASP A 288 -28.72 25.66 6.85
CA ASP A 288 -28.89 26.91 7.60
C ASP A 288 -28.87 26.70 9.13
N ASN A 289 -28.40 25.53 9.57
CA ASN A 289 -28.17 25.24 10.99
C ASN A 289 -27.20 26.26 11.62
N VAL A 290 -27.44 26.63 12.87
CA VAL A 290 -26.61 27.59 13.62
C VAL A 290 -25.21 27.01 13.84
N ASP A 291 -25.11 25.70 14.04
CA ASP A 291 -23.85 25.01 14.25
C ASP A 291 -22.98 25.00 12.97
N GLU A 292 -21.72 25.43 13.11
CA GLU A 292 -20.74 25.39 12.02
C GLU A 292 -20.23 23.97 11.75
N TYR A 293 -20.22 23.10 12.77
CA TYR A 293 -19.81 21.71 12.63
C TYR A 293 -20.73 20.95 11.67
N VAL A 294 -22.04 20.99 11.94
CA VAL A 294 -23.06 20.36 11.07
C VAL A 294 -22.99 20.92 9.66
N ARG A 295 -22.93 22.25 9.48
CA ARG A 295 -22.78 22.85 8.14
C ARG A 295 -21.51 22.41 7.41
N ASN A 296 -20.42 22.14 8.14
CA ASN A 296 -19.16 21.67 7.56
C ASN A 296 -19.25 20.21 7.10
N THR A 297 -19.86 19.33 7.91
CA THR A 297 -20.05 17.92 7.53
C THR A 297 -21.00 17.81 6.35
N THR A 298 -22.12 18.52 6.39
CA THR A 298 -23.12 18.53 5.32
C THR A 298 -22.55 19.09 4.01
N ALA A 299 -21.70 20.12 4.08
CA ALA A 299 -21.03 20.65 2.88
C ALA A 299 -20.10 19.61 2.21
N ARG A 300 -19.43 18.77 3.00
CA ARG A 300 -18.60 17.66 2.51
C ARG A 300 -19.47 16.51 2.01
N ALA A 301 -20.58 16.21 2.67
CA ALA A 301 -21.53 15.19 2.21
C ALA A 301 -22.09 15.54 0.83
N PHE A 302 -22.52 16.79 0.62
CA PHE A 302 -22.99 17.26 -0.68
C PHE A 302 -21.93 17.22 -1.78
N SER A 303 -20.65 17.45 -1.48
CA SER A 303 -19.61 17.30 -2.50
C SER A 303 -19.43 15.84 -2.91
N VAL A 304 -19.57 14.90 -1.98
CA VAL A 304 -19.58 13.46 -2.28
C VAL A 304 -20.79 13.09 -3.14
N VAL A 305 -21.98 13.56 -2.78
CA VAL A 305 -23.20 13.34 -3.60
C VAL A 305 -23.02 13.90 -5.01
N ALA A 306 -22.43 15.09 -5.15
CA ALA A 306 -22.13 15.68 -6.45
C ALA A 306 -21.13 14.84 -7.27
N SER A 307 -20.14 14.21 -6.61
CA SER A 307 -19.19 13.32 -7.28
C SER A 307 -19.82 12.00 -7.73
N ALA A 308 -20.80 11.48 -7.00
CA ALA A 308 -21.45 10.20 -7.28
C ALA A 308 -22.55 10.29 -8.34
N LEU A 309 -23.34 11.37 -8.34
CA LEU A 309 -24.47 11.58 -9.25
C LEU A 309 -24.17 12.56 -10.39
N GLY A 310 -23.02 13.23 -10.33
CA GLY A 310 -22.57 14.22 -11.30
C GLY A 310 -22.91 15.66 -10.91
N ILE A 311 -21.99 16.58 -11.20
CA ILE A 311 -22.15 18.03 -10.94
C ILE A 311 -23.39 18.63 -11.63
N PRO A 312 -23.71 18.32 -12.91
CA PRO A 312 -24.85 18.95 -13.59
C PRO A 312 -26.18 18.81 -12.84
N ALA A 313 -26.39 17.67 -12.19
CA ALA A 313 -27.64 17.39 -11.49
C ALA A 313 -27.83 18.26 -10.23
N ILE A 314 -26.74 18.69 -9.58
CA ILE A 314 -26.79 19.50 -8.35
C ILE A 314 -26.73 21.01 -8.60
N LEU A 315 -26.35 21.47 -9.80
CA LEU A 315 -26.19 22.90 -10.11
C LEU A 315 -27.44 23.76 -9.80
N PRO A 316 -28.68 23.35 -10.14
CA PRO A 316 -29.87 24.17 -9.83
C PRO A 316 -30.05 24.38 -8.33
N PHE A 317 -29.76 23.34 -7.54
CA PHE A 317 -29.80 23.40 -6.09
C PHE A 317 -28.72 24.34 -5.54
N LEU A 318 -27.48 24.23 -6.01
CA LEU A 318 -26.39 25.11 -5.59
C LEU A 318 -26.68 26.58 -5.91
N LYS A 319 -27.24 26.87 -7.09
CA LYS A 319 -27.64 28.23 -7.47
C LYS A 319 -28.65 28.81 -6.49
N ALA A 320 -29.67 28.03 -6.11
CA ALA A 320 -30.68 28.47 -5.14
C ALA A 320 -30.13 28.69 -3.73
N VAL A 321 -29.22 27.82 -3.26
CA VAL A 321 -28.62 27.94 -1.91
C VAL A 321 -27.63 29.10 -1.84
N CYS A 322 -26.73 29.25 -2.83
CA CYS A 322 -25.73 30.32 -2.85
C CYS A 322 -26.37 31.72 -2.95
N GLN A 323 -27.52 31.84 -3.61
CA GLN A 323 -28.28 33.10 -3.78
C GLN A 323 -29.45 33.24 -2.79
N SER A 324 -29.48 32.43 -1.72
CA SER A 324 -30.55 32.47 -0.73
C SER A 324 -30.56 33.80 0.02
N LYS A 325 -31.71 34.47 0.04
CA LYS A 325 -31.95 35.70 0.83
C LYS A 325 -32.35 35.41 2.29
N LYS A 326 -32.56 34.15 2.65
CA LYS A 326 -33.09 33.76 3.97
C LYS A 326 -32.05 33.85 5.08
N SER A 327 -30.85 33.33 4.84
CA SER A 327 -29.80 33.24 5.84
C SER A 327 -28.43 33.33 5.17
N TRP A 328 -27.51 34.05 5.80
CA TRP A 328 -26.12 34.10 5.34
C TRP A 328 -25.42 32.75 5.55
N GLN A 329 -25.86 31.95 6.53
CA GLN A 329 -25.40 30.59 6.79
C GLN A 329 -25.64 29.69 5.58
N ALA A 330 -26.83 29.74 4.96
CA ALA A 330 -27.12 28.98 3.75
C ALA A 330 -26.19 29.39 2.60
N ARG A 331 -25.99 30.70 2.38
CA ARG A 331 -25.06 31.21 1.36
C ARG A 331 -23.64 30.72 1.60
N HIS A 332 -23.16 30.83 2.83
CA HIS A 332 -21.84 30.35 3.24
C HIS A 332 -21.66 28.85 3.01
N THR A 333 -22.62 28.03 3.43
CA THR A 333 -22.58 26.57 3.25
C THR A 333 -22.65 26.19 1.78
N GLY A 334 -23.51 26.86 0.99
CA GLY A 334 -23.60 26.65 -0.46
C GLY A 334 -22.26 26.86 -1.17
N ILE A 335 -21.57 27.95 -0.86
CA ILE A 335 -20.25 28.25 -1.43
C ILE A 335 -19.19 27.26 -0.92
N LYS A 336 -19.31 26.82 0.33
CA LYS A 336 -18.45 25.77 0.88
C LYS A 336 -18.65 24.43 0.17
N ILE A 337 -19.86 24.08 -0.26
CA ILE A 337 -20.10 22.90 -1.10
C ILE A 337 -19.31 23.03 -2.41
N VAL A 338 -19.35 24.18 -3.09
CA VAL A 338 -18.57 24.42 -4.31
C VAL A 338 -17.06 24.26 -4.06
N GLN A 339 -16.55 24.78 -2.93
CA GLN A 339 -15.16 24.55 -2.54
C GLN A 339 -14.84 23.07 -2.36
N GLN A 340 -15.68 22.31 -1.67
CA GLN A 340 -15.45 20.87 -1.45
C GLN A 340 -15.60 20.06 -2.73
N ILE A 341 -16.48 20.47 -3.66
CA ILE A 341 -16.58 19.90 -5.02
C ILE A 341 -15.24 20.10 -5.76
N ALA A 342 -14.66 21.29 -5.69
CA ALA A 342 -13.36 21.59 -6.30
C ALA A 342 -12.25 20.67 -5.75
N ILE A 343 -12.20 20.49 -4.43
CA ILE A 343 -11.19 19.66 -3.77
C ILE A 343 -11.38 18.17 -4.06
N LEU A 344 -12.63 17.68 -4.09
CA LEU A 344 -12.92 16.25 -4.24
C LEU A 344 -12.80 15.77 -5.70
N ILE A 345 -13.31 16.56 -6.64
CA ILE A 345 -13.35 16.18 -8.06
C ILE A 345 -12.04 16.51 -8.78
N GLY A 346 -11.31 17.53 -8.32
CA GLY A 346 -10.05 17.96 -8.92
C GLY A 346 -10.24 18.45 -10.36
N CYS A 347 -9.43 17.94 -11.29
CA CYS A 347 -9.39 18.43 -12.68
C CYS A 347 -10.69 18.23 -13.47
N ALA A 348 -11.56 17.29 -13.08
CA ALA A 348 -12.83 17.05 -13.77
C ALA A 348 -13.88 18.17 -13.56
N VAL A 349 -13.57 19.20 -12.76
CA VAL A 349 -14.42 20.39 -12.62
C VAL A 349 -14.43 21.26 -13.89
N LEU A 350 -13.44 21.13 -14.78
CA LEU A 350 -13.23 22.04 -15.92
C LEU A 350 -14.47 22.22 -16.81
N SER A 351 -15.23 21.15 -17.08
CA SER A 351 -16.45 21.20 -17.90
C SER A 351 -17.60 22.00 -17.28
N HIS A 352 -17.58 22.19 -15.96
CA HIS A 352 -18.62 22.87 -15.19
C HIS A 352 -18.11 24.14 -14.49
N LEU A 353 -16.86 24.52 -14.74
CA LEU A 353 -16.17 25.61 -14.06
C LEU A 353 -16.90 26.94 -14.22
N ARG A 354 -17.26 27.31 -15.46
CA ARG A 354 -17.99 28.55 -15.75
C ARG A 354 -19.27 28.67 -14.93
N SER A 355 -20.09 27.61 -14.91
CA SER A 355 -21.34 27.61 -14.15
C SER A 355 -21.10 27.72 -12.65
N LEU A 356 -20.08 27.05 -12.12
CA LEU A 356 -19.74 27.13 -10.68
C LEU A 356 -19.22 28.52 -10.30
N VAL A 357 -18.38 29.14 -11.13
CA VAL A 357 -17.84 30.49 -10.90
C VAL A 357 -18.97 31.53 -10.97
N GLU A 358 -19.86 31.44 -11.97
CA GLU A 358 -21.04 32.31 -12.09
C GLU A 358 -21.99 32.18 -10.89
N ILE A 359 -22.09 31.00 -10.28
CA ILE A 359 -22.92 30.77 -9.08
C ILE A 359 -22.31 31.45 -7.84
N ILE A 360 -20.98 31.53 -7.70
CA ILE A 360 -20.35 32.04 -6.47
C ILE A 360 -19.89 33.49 -6.55
N GLN A 361 -19.81 34.10 -7.74
CA GLN A 361 -19.23 35.44 -7.94
C GLN A 361 -19.84 36.53 -7.04
N HIS A 362 -21.15 36.47 -6.76
CA HIS A 362 -21.83 37.49 -5.94
C HIS A 362 -21.41 37.44 -4.46
N GLY A 363 -20.82 36.33 -4.01
CA GLY A 363 -20.32 36.18 -2.64
C GLY A 363 -19.11 37.05 -2.32
N LEU A 364 -18.43 37.61 -3.33
CA LEU A 364 -17.31 38.55 -3.13
C LEU A 364 -17.75 39.94 -2.66
N ASP A 365 -18.97 40.36 -3.00
CA ASP A 365 -19.55 41.65 -2.63
C ASP A 365 -20.51 41.55 -1.43
N ASP A 366 -20.56 40.40 -0.76
CA ASP A 366 -21.44 40.17 0.39
C ASP A 366 -21.08 41.07 1.60
N GLU A 367 -22.09 41.48 2.36
CA GLU A 367 -21.92 42.28 3.57
C GLU A 367 -21.07 41.50 4.60
N ASP A 368 -21.36 40.20 4.72
CA ASP A 368 -20.70 39.30 5.65
C ASP A 368 -19.27 38.97 5.24
N ARG A 369 -18.32 39.26 6.15
CA ARG A 369 -16.89 38.96 5.94
C ARG A 369 -16.63 37.45 5.79
N LYS A 370 -17.41 36.60 6.47
CA LYS A 370 -17.28 35.13 6.39
C LYS A 370 -17.63 34.61 5.00
N VAL A 371 -18.71 35.13 4.39
CA VAL A 371 -19.13 34.76 3.03
C VAL A 371 -18.08 35.21 2.00
N ARG A 372 -17.56 36.43 2.12
CA ARG A 372 -16.46 36.90 1.25
C ARG A 372 -15.21 36.03 1.32
N THR A 373 -14.83 35.66 2.54
CA THR A 373 -13.65 34.82 2.78
C THR A 373 -13.81 33.44 2.14
N ILE A 374 -14.94 32.76 2.36
CA ILE A 374 -15.16 31.41 1.77
C ILE A 374 -15.28 31.48 0.25
N THR A 375 -15.83 32.55 -0.31
CA THR A 375 -15.92 32.75 -1.77
C THR A 375 -14.54 32.85 -2.40
N ALA A 376 -13.65 33.67 -1.83
CA ALA A 376 -12.27 33.75 -2.30
C ALA A 376 -11.52 32.40 -2.15
N LEU A 377 -11.75 31.67 -1.06
CA LEU A 377 -11.17 30.34 -0.87
C LEU A 377 -11.73 29.27 -1.83
N ALA A 378 -13.02 29.37 -2.20
CA ALA A 378 -13.66 28.50 -3.19
C ALA A 378 -13.11 28.78 -4.59
N LEU A 379 -12.95 30.05 -4.95
CA LEU A 379 -12.30 30.46 -6.21
C LEU A 379 -10.85 29.99 -6.29
N ALA A 380 -10.09 30.09 -5.19
CA ALA A 380 -8.75 29.55 -5.11
C ALA A 380 -8.72 28.03 -5.36
N ALA A 381 -9.66 27.29 -4.76
CA ALA A 381 -9.77 25.84 -4.95
C ALA A 381 -10.19 25.46 -6.38
N LEU A 382 -11.11 26.21 -6.98
CA LEU A 382 -11.51 26.03 -8.37
C LEU A 382 -10.33 26.31 -9.32
N ALA A 383 -9.58 27.39 -9.09
CA ALA A 383 -8.41 27.75 -9.88
C ALA A 383 -7.28 26.72 -9.74
N GLU A 384 -7.03 26.21 -8.54
CA GLU A 384 -6.09 25.12 -8.30
C GLU A 384 -6.50 23.83 -9.01
N ALA A 385 -7.79 23.50 -8.98
CA ALA A 385 -8.34 22.32 -9.64
C ALA A 385 -8.32 22.43 -11.18
N SER A 386 -8.49 23.63 -11.73
CA SER A 386 -8.51 23.86 -13.18
C SER A 386 -7.12 24.03 -13.79
N ALA A 387 -6.08 24.29 -12.99
CA ALA A 387 -4.74 24.58 -13.49
C ALA A 387 -4.19 23.49 -14.44
N PRO A 388 -3.69 23.85 -15.64
CA PRO A 388 -3.40 25.20 -16.15
C PRO A 388 -4.50 25.86 -17.00
N TYR A 389 -5.70 25.28 -17.15
CA TYR A 389 -6.76 25.77 -18.05
C TYR A 389 -7.85 26.55 -17.29
N GLY A 390 -8.77 27.17 -18.04
CA GLY A 390 -10.01 27.72 -17.47
C GLY A 390 -9.99 29.21 -17.10
N ILE A 391 -8.98 29.98 -17.54
CA ILE A 391 -8.89 31.42 -17.25
C ILE A 391 -10.12 32.21 -17.72
N GLU A 392 -10.71 31.85 -18.86
CA GLU A 392 -11.91 32.49 -19.41
C GLU A 392 -13.09 32.49 -18.42
N SER A 393 -13.19 31.44 -17.59
CA SER A 393 -14.26 31.33 -16.59
C SER A 393 -14.08 32.28 -15.41
N PHE A 394 -12.86 32.79 -15.18
CA PHE A 394 -12.54 33.66 -14.05
C PHE A 394 -12.58 35.16 -14.36
N ASP A 395 -12.80 35.57 -15.61
CA ASP A 395 -12.76 36.98 -16.03
C ASP A 395 -13.70 37.87 -15.21
N CYS A 396 -14.92 37.40 -14.93
CA CYS A 396 -15.89 38.13 -14.11
C CYS A 396 -15.45 38.39 -12.66
N VAL A 397 -14.46 37.62 -12.16
CA VAL A 397 -14.02 37.62 -10.77
C VAL A 397 -12.71 38.39 -10.57
N VAL A 398 -11.87 38.53 -11.60
CA VAL A 398 -10.54 39.18 -11.49
C VAL A 398 -10.66 40.62 -10.99
N LYS A 399 -11.60 41.41 -11.55
CA LYS A 399 -11.78 42.83 -11.18
C LYS A 399 -12.27 43.02 -9.73
N PRO A 400 -13.31 42.31 -9.25
CA PRO A 400 -13.69 42.33 -7.83
C PRO A 400 -12.55 41.95 -6.88
N LEU A 401 -11.80 40.88 -7.18
CA LEU A 401 -10.67 40.44 -6.35
C LEU A 401 -9.58 41.52 -6.27
N TRP A 402 -9.27 42.17 -7.39
CA TRP A 402 -8.26 43.22 -7.42
C TRP A 402 -8.65 44.45 -6.59
N LYS A 403 -9.90 44.91 -6.71
CA LYS A 403 -10.42 45.99 -5.86
C LYS A 403 -10.35 45.60 -4.38
N GLY A 404 -10.69 44.35 -4.08
CA GLY A 404 -10.66 43.79 -2.74
C GLY A 404 -9.27 43.75 -2.10
N ILE A 405 -8.21 43.43 -2.86
CA ILE A 405 -6.83 43.42 -2.34
C ILE A 405 -6.38 44.82 -1.87
N ARG A 406 -6.81 45.87 -2.57
CA ARG A 406 -6.45 47.26 -2.21
C ARG A 406 -7.25 47.79 -1.01
N SER A 407 -8.50 47.33 -0.85
CA SER A 407 -9.41 47.85 0.19
C SER A 407 -9.43 47.04 1.48
N HIS A 408 -9.25 45.72 1.42
CA HIS A 408 -9.39 44.84 2.58
C HIS A 408 -8.05 44.58 3.30
N ARG A 409 -8.13 44.23 4.59
CA ARG A 409 -6.99 43.88 5.44
C ARG A 409 -7.32 42.65 6.29
N GLY A 410 -6.30 42.02 6.86
CA GLY A 410 -6.43 40.83 7.71
C GLY A 410 -6.87 39.59 6.93
N LYS A 411 -7.66 38.71 7.56
CA LYS A 411 -8.02 37.39 7.01
C LYS A 411 -8.73 37.43 5.64
N VAL A 412 -9.51 38.47 5.38
CA VAL A 412 -10.17 38.65 4.07
C VAL A 412 -9.11 38.87 2.99
N LEU A 413 -8.10 39.70 3.26
CA LEU A 413 -6.99 39.94 2.35
C LEU A 413 -6.20 38.64 2.09
N THR A 414 -5.94 37.85 3.13
CA THR A 414 -5.27 36.54 3.02
C THR A 414 -6.01 35.60 2.05
N ALA A 415 -7.34 35.53 2.12
CA ALA A 415 -8.13 34.71 1.21
C ALA A 415 -8.11 35.23 -0.23
N PHE A 416 -8.14 36.55 -0.42
CA PHE A 416 -8.06 37.19 -1.74
C PHE A 416 -6.69 36.99 -2.39
N PHE A 417 -5.61 37.10 -1.61
CA PHE A 417 -4.26 36.76 -2.08
C PHE A 417 -4.18 35.31 -2.54
N LYS A 418 -4.74 34.38 -1.76
CA LYS A 418 -4.77 32.97 -2.15
C LYS A 418 -5.49 32.79 -3.48
N ALA A 419 -6.66 33.39 -3.67
CA ALA A 419 -7.41 33.31 -4.93
C ALA A 419 -6.58 33.82 -6.11
N ILE A 420 -6.00 35.02 -6.00
CA ILE A 420 -5.21 35.62 -7.07
C ILE A 420 -3.94 34.83 -7.37
N GLY A 421 -3.25 34.31 -6.36
CA GLY A 421 -2.06 33.47 -6.56
C GLY A 421 -2.34 32.21 -7.38
N PHE A 422 -3.53 31.61 -7.26
CA PHE A 422 -3.91 30.47 -8.11
C PHE A 422 -4.44 30.89 -9.49
N ILE A 423 -4.97 32.11 -9.64
CA ILE A 423 -5.46 32.61 -10.93
C ILE A 423 -4.31 33.10 -11.82
N ILE A 424 -3.27 33.74 -11.27
CA ILE A 424 -2.15 34.29 -12.05
C ILE A 424 -1.49 33.25 -12.99
N PRO A 425 -1.19 32.01 -12.53
CA PRO A 425 -0.61 30.99 -13.40
C PRO A 425 -1.51 30.51 -14.55
N LEU A 426 -2.82 30.80 -14.51
CA LEU A 426 -3.78 30.50 -15.58
C LEU A 426 -3.77 31.56 -16.69
N MET A 427 -3.24 32.75 -16.42
CA MET A 427 -3.24 33.88 -17.34
C MET A 427 -2.13 33.77 -18.39
N ASP A 428 -2.35 34.43 -19.53
CA ASP A 428 -1.30 34.66 -20.53
C ASP A 428 -0.16 35.52 -19.95
N ALA A 429 1.05 35.34 -20.49
CA ALA A 429 2.27 35.93 -19.94
C ALA A 429 2.24 37.46 -19.78
N VAL A 430 1.56 38.16 -20.69
CA VAL A 430 1.44 39.64 -20.65
C VAL A 430 0.58 40.08 -19.47
N TYR A 431 -0.61 39.49 -19.32
CA TYR A 431 -1.51 39.79 -18.20
C TYR A 431 -0.92 39.32 -16.88
N ALA A 432 -0.30 38.14 -16.85
CA ALA A 432 0.36 37.62 -15.67
C ALA A 432 1.47 38.56 -15.18
N SER A 433 2.30 39.11 -16.08
CA SER A 433 3.34 40.07 -15.71
C SER A 433 2.76 41.36 -15.11
N TYR A 434 1.72 41.91 -15.73
CA TYR A 434 1.04 43.11 -15.23
C TYR A 434 0.44 42.91 -13.83
N TYR A 435 -0.37 41.87 -13.65
CA TYR A 435 -0.99 41.57 -12.35
C TYR A 435 0.04 41.17 -11.29
N THR A 436 1.12 40.47 -11.66
CA THR A 436 2.18 40.11 -10.72
C THR A 436 2.88 41.35 -10.17
N LYS A 437 3.28 42.31 -11.02
CA LYS A 437 3.95 43.54 -10.57
C LYS A 437 3.10 44.35 -9.59
N GLU A 438 1.80 44.47 -9.89
CA GLU A 438 0.84 45.18 -9.04
C GLU A 438 0.62 44.49 -7.69
N VAL A 439 0.47 43.15 -7.69
CA VAL A 439 0.24 42.37 -6.47
C VAL A 439 1.52 42.30 -5.62
N MET A 440 2.70 42.29 -6.25
CA MET A 440 3.99 42.17 -5.57
C MET A 440 4.26 43.32 -4.60
N ILE A 441 3.87 44.55 -4.93
CA ILE A 441 4.01 45.73 -4.05
C ILE A 441 3.30 45.48 -2.71
N ILE A 442 2.11 44.88 -2.77
CA ILE A 442 1.29 44.61 -1.59
C ILE A 442 1.83 43.38 -0.86
N LEU A 443 2.32 42.35 -1.56
CA LEU A 443 2.96 41.19 -0.95
C LEU A 443 4.21 41.58 -0.15
N ILE A 444 5.08 42.42 -0.71
CA ILE A 444 6.31 42.89 -0.04
C ILE A 444 5.98 43.62 1.26
N ARG A 445 4.91 44.44 1.27
CA ARG A 445 4.42 45.09 2.49
C ARG A 445 4.01 44.08 3.56
N GLU A 446 3.41 42.96 3.16
CA GLU A 446 2.91 41.93 4.08
C GLU A 446 3.99 40.90 4.49
N PHE A 447 5.24 40.99 4.01
CA PHE A 447 6.34 40.11 4.44
C PHE A 447 6.65 40.25 5.93
N GLN A 448 6.43 41.44 6.49
CA GLN A 448 6.63 41.74 7.91
C GLN A 448 5.44 41.33 8.78
N SER A 449 4.38 40.77 8.20
CA SER A 449 3.19 40.40 8.96
C SER A 449 3.51 39.38 10.05
N PRO A 450 3.05 39.57 11.30
CA PRO A 450 3.24 38.59 12.37
C PRO A 450 2.34 37.36 12.21
N ASP A 451 1.28 37.44 11.39
CA ASP A 451 0.32 36.35 11.20
C ASP A 451 0.92 35.22 10.34
N GLU A 452 1.00 34.03 10.94
CA GLU A 452 1.54 32.83 10.29
C GLU A 452 0.67 32.35 9.11
N GLU A 453 -0.65 32.56 9.16
CA GLU A 453 -1.53 32.24 8.02
C GLU A 453 -1.23 33.15 6.83
N MET A 454 -1.01 34.45 7.09
CA MET A 454 -0.61 35.41 6.06
C MET A 454 0.73 35.04 5.44
N LYS A 455 1.77 34.76 6.26
CA LYS A 455 3.09 34.35 5.74
C LYS A 455 3.02 33.13 4.84
N LYS A 456 2.24 32.11 5.22
CA LYS A 456 2.05 30.88 4.44
C LYS A 456 1.45 31.18 3.06
N ILE A 457 0.40 32.00 3.02
CA ILE A 457 -0.22 32.39 1.75
C ILE A 457 0.71 33.27 0.93
N VAL A 458 1.37 34.25 1.54
CA VAL A 458 2.31 35.14 0.84
C VAL A 458 3.45 34.33 0.20
N LEU A 459 4.08 33.40 0.93
CA LEU A 459 5.09 32.49 0.37
C LEU A 459 4.52 31.67 -0.79
N LYS A 460 3.30 31.16 -0.66
CA LYS A 460 2.65 30.38 -1.70
C LYS A 460 2.36 31.20 -2.96
N VAL A 461 1.89 32.43 -2.80
CA VAL A 461 1.61 33.36 -3.90
C VAL A 461 2.92 33.78 -4.57
N VAL A 462 3.97 34.08 -3.80
CA VAL A 462 5.31 34.36 -4.35
C VAL A 462 5.79 33.19 -5.21
N LYS A 463 5.67 31.95 -4.72
CA LYS A 463 5.99 30.74 -5.49
C LYS A 463 5.27 30.71 -6.84
N GLN A 464 3.96 30.99 -6.84
CA GLN A 464 3.11 30.94 -8.04
C GLN A 464 3.39 32.08 -9.03
N CYS A 465 3.58 33.30 -8.53
CA CYS A 465 3.94 34.45 -9.34
C CYS A 465 5.27 34.20 -10.07
N VAL A 466 6.26 33.69 -9.36
CA VAL A 466 7.59 33.38 -9.90
C VAL A 466 7.54 32.24 -10.90
N SER A 467 6.70 31.22 -10.69
CA SER A 467 6.59 30.10 -11.64
C SER A 467 5.94 30.50 -12.98
N THR A 468 5.28 31.67 -13.03
CA THR A 468 4.55 32.11 -14.22
C THR A 468 5.51 32.63 -15.33
N GLN A 469 5.12 32.47 -16.59
CA GLN A 469 5.84 33.03 -17.73
C GLN A 469 5.55 34.53 -17.81
N GLY A 470 6.58 35.38 -17.93
CA GLY A 470 6.42 36.85 -18.00
C GLY A 470 7.01 37.64 -16.82
N VAL A 471 7.44 36.98 -15.75
CA VAL A 471 8.25 37.60 -14.69
C VAL A 471 9.73 37.45 -15.03
N GLU A 472 10.41 38.58 -15.19
CA GLU A 472 11.85 38.64 -15.50
C GLU A 472 12.71 38.35 -14.27
N ALA A 473 13.85 37.68 -14.47
CA ALA A 473 14.79 37.34 -13.40
C ALA A 473 15.37 38.58 -12.72
N ASP A 474 15.63 39.65 -13.48
CA ASP A 474 16.21 40.89 -12.95
C ASP A 474 15.26 41.63 -12.00
N TYR A 475 13.96 41.63 -12.31
CA TYR A 475 12.93 42.16 -11.41
C TYR A 475 12.91 41.41 -10.07
N ILE A 476 13.04 40.08 -10.12
CA ILE A 476 13.11 39.25 -8.90
C ILE A 476 14.36 39.60 -8.09
N ARG A 477 15.52 39.76 -8.76
CA ARG A 477 16.80 40.09 -8.09
C ARG A 477 16.76 41.42 -7.35
N SER A 478 16.18 42.46 -7.95
CA SER A 478 16.16 43.82 -7.38
C SER A 478 15.09 44.00 -6.30
N GLU A 479 13.84 43.60 -6.57
CA GLU A 479 12.71 43.96 -5.72
C GLU A 479 12.34 42.87 -4.70
N LEU A 480 12.47 41.59 -5.09
CA LEU A 480 11.91 40.48 -4.29
C LEU A 480 12.94 39.84 -3.35
N LEU A 481 14.13 39.48 -3.86
CA LEU A 481 15.10 38.70 -3.08
C LEU A 481 15.57 39.38 -1.79
N PRO A 482 15.90 40.70 -1.76
CA PRO A 482 16.38 41.33 -0.53
C PRO A 482 15.34 41.28 0.59
N GLY A 483 14.08 41.63 0.28
CA GLY A 483 12.98 41.56 1.24
C GLY A 483 12.62 40.14 1.66
N PHE A 484 12.76 39.17 0.74
CA PHE A 484 12.47 37.76 1.01
C PHE A 484 13.47 37.13 1.98
N PHE A 485 14.78 37.24 1.71
CA PHE A 485 15.81 36.64 2.55
C PHE A 485 15.88 37.31 3.94
N HIS A 486 15.67 38.63 4.02
CA HIS A 486 15.71 39.31 5.31
C HIS A 486 14.57 38.88 6.25
N ASN A 487 13.35 38.71 5.73
CA ASN A 487 12.17 38.43 6.57
C ASN A 487 11.90 36.93 6.80
N PHE A 488 12.12 36.08 5.79
CA PHE A 488 11.74 34.66 5.85
C PHE A 488 12.89 33.71 6.23
N TRP A 489 14.16 34.04 5.93
CA TRP A 489 15.30 33.19 6.29
C TRP A 489 15.78 33.48 7.71
N VAL A 490 14.93 33.16 8.69
CA VAL A 490 15.19 33.32 10.14
C VAL A 490 15.10 31.95 10.84
N ARG A 491 15.89 31.73 11.90
CA ARG A 491 15.92 30.47 12.68
C ARG A 491 14.52 29.99 13.11
N ARG A 492 13.59 30.90 13.39
CA ARG A 492 12.20 30.57 13.78
C ARG A 492 11.45 29.78 12.70
N MET A 493 11.68 30.08 11.43
CA MET A 493 11.01 29.41 10.30
C MET A 493 11.45 27.96 10.13
N ALA A 494 12.67 27.62 10.57
CA ALA A 494 13.20 26.26 10.52
C ALA A 494 12.59 25.32 11.58
N LEU A 495 12.02 25.86 12.66
CA LEU A 495 11.42 25.06 13.74
C LEU A 495 10.04 24.52 13.36
N GLU A 496 9.24 25.27 12.60
CA GLU A 496 7.90 24.84 12.19
C GLU A 496 7.94 24.10 10.84
N ARG A 497 7.67 22.79 10.85
CA ARG A 497 7.76 21.89 9.68
C ARG A 497 6.95 22.36 8.45
N ARG A 498 5.79 23.00 8.67
CA ARG A 498 4.92 23.50 7.58
C ARG A 498 5.54 24.71 6.89
N ASN A 499 6.07 25.65 7.68
CA ASN A 499 6.77 26.83 7.19
C ASN A 499 8.09 26.46 6.52
N TYR A 500 8.85 25.56 7.15
CA TYR A 500 10.05 24.96 6.59
C TYR A 500 9.82 24.46 5.17
N LYS A 501 8.81 23.58 4.97
CA LYS A 501 8.56 22.98 3.66
C LYS A 501 8.16 24.03 2.62
N GLN A 502 7.27 24.96 2.99
CA GLN A 502 6.81 26.01 2.10
C GLN A 502 7.95 26.97 1.71
N LEU A 503 8.82 27.33 2.65
CA LEU A 503 9.96 28.21 2.40
C LEU A 503 11.01 27.56 1.48
N VAL A 504 11.36 26.29 1.73
CA VAL A 504 12.27 25.51 0.89
C VAL A 504 11.71 25.44 -0.54
N GLU A 505 10.45 25.02 -0.70
CA GLU A 505 9.81 24.95 -2.02
C GLU A 505 9.75 26.30 -2.74
N THR A 506 9.49 27.40 -2.00
CA THR A 506 9.42 28.74 -2.60
C THR A 506 10.80 29.22 -3.04
N THR A 507 11.84 28.92 -2.25
CA THR A 507 13.23 29.29 -2.58
C THR A 507 13.76 28.50 -3.76
N VAL A 508 13.37 27.23 -3.90
CA VAL A 508 13.74 26.40 -5.07
C VAL A 508 13.14 26.99 -6.36
N GLU A 509 11.86 27.36 -6.37
CA GLU A 509 11.25 28.00 -7.55
C GLU A 509 11.85 29.37 -7.88
N LEU A 510 12.25 30.13 -6.86
CA LEU A 510 13.02 31.36 -7.05
C LEU A 510 14.35 31.08 -7.75
N GLY A 511 15.08 30.04 -7.32
CA GLY A 511 16.32 29.63 -7.97
C GLY A 511 16.13 29.12 -9.39
N ASN A 512 15.03 28.43 -9.70
CA ASN A 512 14.68 27.99 -11.06
C ASN A 512 14.55 29.15 -12.06
N LYS A 513 14.29 30.38 -11.59
CA LYS A 513 14.23 31.59 -12.42
C LYS A 513 15.50 32.43 -12.38
N VAL A 514 16.09 32.62 -11.21
CA VAL A 514 17.21 33.54 -10.99
C VAL A 514 18.56 32.89 -11.27
N GLY A 515 18.70 31.59 -11.02
CA GLY A 515 19.96 30.86 -11.09
C GLY A 515 20.38 30.27 -9.73
N VAL A 516 21.31 29.32 -9.77
CA VAL A 516 21.78 28.60 -8.58
C VAL A 516 22.76 29.47 -7.80
N ALA A 517 23.68 30.14 -8.48
CA ALA A 517 24.75 30.90 -7.83
C ALA A 517 24.21 32.03 -6.94
N ASP A 518 23.21 32.76 -7.44
CA ASP A 518 22.58 33.89 -6.75
C ASP A 518 21.89 33.47 -5.43
N ILE A 519 21.23 32.31 -5.43
CA ILE A 519 20.52 31.79 -4.25
C ILE A 519 21.51 31.14 -3.27
N VAL A 520 22.38 30.26 -3.77
CA VAL A 520 23.37 29.54 -2.94
C VAL A 520 24.32 30.54 -2.25
N GLY A 521 24.76 31.58 -2.96
CA GLY A 521 25.61 32.64 -2.39
C GLY A 521 24.99 33.37 -1.20
N ARG A 522 23.66 33.46 -1.12
CA ARG A 522 22.95 34.15 -0.03
C ARG A 522 22.66 33.24 1.18
N ILE A 523 22.53 31.93 0.98
CA ILE A 523 22.15 30.98 2.04
C ILE A 523 23.33 30.20 2.62
N MET A 524 24.48 30.16 1.93
CA MET A 524 25.60 29.29 2.29
C MET A 524 26.14 29.55 3.70
N GLU A 525 26.19 30.80 4.16
CA GLU A 525 26.61 31.14 5.52
C GLU A 525 25.75 30.42 6.57
N GLY A 526 24.48 30.16 6.24
CA GLY A 526 23.56 29.41 7.08
C GLY A 526 23.93 27.94 7.29
N LEU A 527 24.76 27.32 6.44
CA LEU A 527 25.30 25.97 6.67
C LEU A 527 26.30 25.92 7.83
N LYS A 528 26.89 27.07 8.20
CA LYS A 528 27.82 27.20 9.32
C LYS A 528 27.14 27.73 10.60
N ASP A 529 25.81 27.89 10.60
CA ASP A 529 25.06 28.32 11.79
C ASP A 529 25.07 27.27 12.91
N GLU A 530 25.00 27.71 14.16
CA GLU A 530 24.96 26.81 15.33
C GLU A 530 23.66 25.98 15.39
N SER A 531 22.56 26.48 14.80
CA SER A 531 21.28 25.79 14.78
C SER A 531 21.23 24.69 13.72
N GLU A 532 21.17 23.42 14.15
CA GLU A 532 21.04 22.28 13.25
C GLU A 532 19.77 22.29 12.38
N PRO A 533 18.56 22.60 12.89
CA PRO A 533 17.36 22.71 12.05
C PRO A 533 17.51 23.75 10.92
N TYR A 534 18.23 24.84 11.19
CA TYR A 534 18.50 25.87 10.20
C TYR A 534 19.48 25.38 9.13
N ARG A 535 20.60 24.76 9.53
CA ARG A 535 21.56 24.13 8.61
C ARG A 535 20.88 23.09 7.71
N ARG A 536 19.96 22.31 8.27
CA ARG A 536 19.16 21.32 7.53
C ARG A 536 18.28 21.97 6.47
N MET A 537 17.61 23.07 6.81
CA MET A 537 16.78 23.84 5.87
C MET A 537 17.59 24.37 4.69
N VAL A 538 18.77 24.93 4.99
CA VAL A 538 19.70 25.41 3.96
C VAL A 538 20.14 24.25 3.07
N MET A 539 20.53 23.12 3.66
CA MET A 539 21.03 21.97 2.92
C MET A 539 19.95 21.33 2.03
N GLU A 540 18.71 21.21 2.50
CA GLU A 540 17.59 20.72 1.68
C GLU A 540 17.29 21.65 0.51
N THR A 541 17.45 22.96 0.72
CA THR A 541 17.27 23.96 -0.35
C THR A 541 18.36 23.81 -1.41
N ILE A 542 19.63 23.67 -0.98
CA ILE A 542 20.76 23.45 -1.89
C ILE A 542 20.62 22.13 -2.64
N GLU A 543 20.24 21.06 -1.95
CA GLU A 543 20.01 19.74 -2.56
C GLU A 543 19.03 19.82 -3.72
N LYS A 544 17.84 20.39 -3.49
CA LYS A 544 16.80 20.50 -4.51
C LYS A 544 17.21 21.42 -5.66
N LEU A 545 17.82 22.57 -5.37
CA LEU A 545 18.31 23.48 -6.40
C LEU A 545 19.36 22.84 -7.31
N VAL A 546 20.33 22.13 -6.71
CA VAL A 546 21.41 21.49 -7.47
C VAL A 546 20.90 20.26 -8.23
N ALA A 547 19.89 19.56 -7.71
CA ALA A 547 19.22 18.48 -8.44
C ALA A 547 18.44 18.98 -9.66
N ASP A 548 17.78 20.14 -9.56
CA ASP A 548 16.95 20.71 -10.64
C ASP A 548 17.80 21.40 -11.73
N LEU A 549 18.78 22.22 -11.34
CA LEU A 549 19.52 23.11 -12.25
C LEU A 549 20.97 22.67 -12.52
N GLY A 550 21.51 21.76 -11.69
CA GLY A 550 22.92 21.39 -11.73
C GLY A 550 23.85 22.40 -11.03
N ALA A 551 25.16 22.20 -11.20
CA ALA A 551 26.22 23.02 -10.57
C ALA A 551 27.06 23.82 -11.58
N SER A 552 26.59 23.99 -12.82
CA SER A 552 27.33 24.69 -13.88
C SER A 552 27.50 26.18 -13.61
N ASP A 553 26.51 26.81 -12.99
CA ASP A 553 26.45 28.25 -12.68
C ASP A 553 27.34 28.64 -11.48
N ILE A 554 27.84 27.66 -10.71
CA ILE A 554 28.65 27.89 -9.51
C ILE A 554 30.11 28.18 -9.92
N ASP A 555 30.63 29.34 -9.51
CA ASP A 555 32.03 29.72 -9.70
C ASP A 555 32.99 28.99 -8.75
N ALA A 556 34.29 29.03 -9.04
CA ALA A 556 35.30 28.28 -8.28
C ALA A 556 35.38 28.69 -6.81
N ARG A 557 35.17 29.97 -6.48
CA ARG A 557 35.20 30.44 -5.09
C ARG A 557 33.98 29.95 -4.33
N LEU A 558 32.79 30.05 -4.93
CA LEU A 558 31.56 29.53 -4.32
C LEU A 558 31.61 28.00 -4.18
N GLU A 559 32.25 27.28 -5.12
CA GLU A 559 32.49 25.85 -5.01
C GLU A 559 33.33 25.49 -3.77
N GLU A 560 34.46 26.17 -3.55
CA GLU A 560 35.32 25.94 -2.38
C GLU A 560 34.58 26.18 -1.06
N LEU A 561 33.87 27.32 -0.98
CA LEU A 561 33.11 27.70 0.20
C LEU A 561 31.96 26.72 0.46
N LEU A 562 31.29 26.26 -0.61
CA LEU A 562 30.18 25.30 -0.52
C LEU A 562 30.67 23.96 0.02
N ILE A 563 31.77 23.42 -0.52
CA ILE A 563 32.33 22.15 -0.05
C ILE A 563 32.79 22.25 1.40
N ASP A 564 33.44 23.35 1.79
CA ASP A 564 33.87 23.55 3.18
C ASP A 564 32.69 23.69 4.15
N ALA A 565 31.66 24.43 3.76
CA ALA A 565 30.45 24.60 4.56
C ALA A 565 29.65 23.30 4.70
N ILE A 566 29.54 22.51 3.63
CA ILE A 566 28.89 21.19 3.65
C ILE A 566 29.69 20.22 4.53
N LEU A 567 31.02 20.21 4.47
CA LEU A 567 31.85 19.37 5.33
C LEU A 567 31.68 19.74 6.81
N TYR A 568 31.65 21.03 7.13
CA TYR A 568 31.37 21.51 8.49
C TYR A 568 29.98 21.06 8.98
N ALA A 569 28.95 21.25 8.14
CA ALA A 569 27.59 20.82 8.44
C ALA A 569 27.47 19.30 8.57
N PHE A 570 28.30 18.52 7.86
CA PHE A 570 28.34 17.07 7.94
C PHE A 570 28.96 16.56 9.24
N GLN A 571 30.06 17.16 9.68
CA GLN A 571 30.76 16.73 10.91
C GLN A 571 29.98 17.01 12.20
N LYS A 572 29.23 18.11 12.23
CA LYS A 572 28.52 18.59 13.43
C LYS A 572 27.06 18.10 13.52
N GLN A 573 26.75 16.93 12.99
CA GLN A 573 25.40 16.35 13.07
C GLN A 573 25.22 15.54 14.34
N THR A 574 24.04 15.65 14.95
CA THR A 574 23.68 14.93 16.17
C THR A 574 22.36 14.17 16.05
N SER A 575 21.53 14.44 15.04
CA SER A 575 20.15 13.91 14.94
C SER A 575 19.96 12.72 13.97
N ASP A 576 18.91 11.93 14.26
CA ASP A 576 18.45 10.72 13.53
C ASP A 576 18.06 10.95 12.06
N ASP A 577 17.90 12.20 11.64
CA ASP A 577 17.21 12.60 10.41
C ASP A 577 18.20 13.10 9.33
N ALA A 578 19.42 12.55 9.38
CA ALA A 578 20.60 12.92 8.59
C ALA A 578 20.54 12.64 7.08
N ASN A 579 19.46 12.01 6.61
CA ASN A 579 19.26 11.72 5.19
C ASN A 579 19.32 12.98 4.31
N VAL A 580 18.84 14.12 4.81
CA VAL A 580 18.85 15.40 4.05
C VAL A 580 20.27 15.85 3.78
N MET A 581 21.14 15.77 4.78
CA MET A 581 22.53 16.21 4.65
C MET A 581 23.32 15.25 3.75
N LEU A 582 23.10 13.95 3.88
CA LEU A 582 23.67 12.94 2.99
C LEU A 582 23.20 13.11 1.53
N ASN A 583 21.91 13.43 1.33
CA ASN A 583 21.32 13.74 0.02
C ASN A 583 21.95 14.97 -0.60
N GLY A 584 21.99 16.09 0.13
CA GLY A 584 22.61 17.31 -0.38
C GLY A 584 24.10 17.11 -0.69
N PHE A 585 24.85 16.40 0.16
CA PHE A 585 26.28 16.15 -0.08
C PHE A 585 26.47 15.34 -1.35
N GLY A 586 25.74 14.23 -1.48
CA GLY A 586 25.79 13.38 -2.66
C GLY A 586 25.36 14.14 -3.93
N ALA A 587 24.29 14.93 -3.88
CA ALA A 587 23.80 15.71 -5.01
C ALA A 587 24.84 16.73 -5.48
N VAL A 588 25.45 17.49 -4.55
CA VAL A 588 26.50 18.47 -4.88
C VAL A 588 27.73 17.80 -5.47
N VAL A 589 28.23 16.71 -4.87
CA VAL A 589 29.41 15.99 -5.39
C VAL A 589 29.15 15.38 -6.77
N ASN A 590 27.97 14.76 -6.96
CA ASN A 590 27.59 14.18 -8.24
C ASN A 590 27.41 15.25 -9.33
N SER A 591 26.87 16.41 -8.98
CA SER A 591 26.66 17.53 -9.90
C SER A 591 27.96 18.24 -10.29
N LEU A 592 28.91 18.39 -9.36
CA LEU A 592 30.25 18.91 -9.66
C LEU A 592 31.10 17.93 -10.49
N GLY A 593 30.86 16.63 -10.37
CA GLY A 593 31.52 15.59 -11.17
C GLY A 593 33.04 15.66 -11.06
N LYS A 594 33.74 15.92 -12.17
CA LYS A 594 35.22 15.99 -12.21
C LYS A 594 35.81 17.18 -11.43
N ARG A 595 35.02 18.25 -11.21
CA ARG A 595 35.49 19.45 -10.50
C ARG A 595 35.82 19.17 -9.04
N VAL A 596 35.20 18.14 -8.45
CA VAL A 596 35.43 17.77 -7.05
C VAL A 596 36.81 17.17 -6.76
N LYS A 597 37.59 16.83 -7.80
CA LYS A 597 38.87 16.12 -7.68
C LYS A 597 39.85 16.71 -6.64
N PRO A 598 40.07 18.04 -6.54
CA PRO A 598 40.95 18.62 -5.53
C PRO A 598 40.47 18.42 -4.09
N TYR A 599 39.16 18.28 -3.90
CA TYR A 599 38.55 18.18 -2.57
C TYR A 599 38.40 16.73 -2.09
N LEU A 600 38.49 15.74 -2.99
CA LEU A 600 38.36 14.32 -2.66
C LEU A 600 39.26 13.85 -1.49
N PRO A 601 40.53 14.27 -1.36
CA PRO A 601 41.34 13.90 -0.20
C PRO A 601 40.76 14.40 1.13
N LYS A 602 40.27 15.65 1.18
CA LYS A 602 39.64 16.24 2.39
C LYS A 602 38.32 15.53 2.71
N ILE A 603 37.53 15.19 1.69
CA ILE A 603 36.28 14.44 1.84
C ILE A 603 36.58 13.03 2.38
N CYS A 604 37.53 12.30 1.80
CA CYS A 604 37.91 10.96 2.25
C CYS A 604 38.49 10.98 3.67
N GLY A 605 39.29 11.99 4.02
CA GLY A 605 39.78 12.19 5.39
C GLY A 605 38.65 12.39 6.40
N THR A 606 37.63 13.18 6.03
CA THR A 606 36.44 13.37 6.87
C THR A 606 35.63 12.08 7.00
N ILE A 607 35.42 11.34 5.90
CA ILE A 607 34.72 10.05 5.91
C ILE A 607 35.43 9.04 6.83
N LYS A 608 36.76 8.94 6.74
CA LYS A 608 37.56 8.06 7.60
C LYS A 608 37.42 8.44 9.08
N TRP A 609 37.44 9.72 9.40
CA TRP A 609 37.21 10.20 10.76
C TRP A 609 35.80 9.85 11.25
N CYS A 610 34.77 10.05 10.43
CA CYS A 610 33.38 9.70 10.75
C CYS A 610 33.17 8.18 10.93
N LEU A 611 33.88 7.33 10.17
CA LEU A 611 33.82 5.87 10.30
C LEU A 611 34.39 5.36 11.64
N ASN A 612 35.29 6.10 12.27
CA ASN A 612 35.88 5.74 13.56
C ASN A 612 35.19 6.45 14.75
N ASN A 613 34.11 7.17 14.50
CA ASN A 613 33.36 7.86 15.55
C ASN A 613 32.63 6.86 16.46
N GLU A 614 32.48 7.17 17.74
CA GLU A 614 31.76 6.36 18.72
C GLU A 614 30.29 6.15 18.32
N SER A 615 29.67 7.17 17.71
CA SER A 615 28.27 7.10 17.28
C SER A 615 28.09 6.19 16.05
N ALA A 616 27.30 5.12 16.21
CA ALA A 616 26.92 4.20 15.14
C ALA A 616 26.23 4.92 13.96
N GLN A 617 25.45 5.97 14.24
CA GLN A 617 24.73 6.72 13.20
C GLN A 617 25.68 7.47 12.27
N VAL A 618 26.74 8.07 12.83
CA VAL A 618 27.76 8.78 12.05
C VAL A 618 28.55 7.78 11.19
N ARG A 619 28.87 6.59 11.72
CA ARG A 619 29.49 5.50 10.96
C ARG A 619 28.62 5.06 9.79
N GLN A 620 27.31 4.90 10.03
CA GLN A 620 26.35 4.54 8.97
C GLN A 620 26.35 5.57 7.83
N GLN A 621 26.24 6.85 8.17
CA GLN A 621 26.20 7.94 7.20
C GLN A 621 27.50 8.05 6.40
N ALA A 622 28.65 7.84 7.04
CA ALA A 622 29.93 7.83 6.36
C ALA A 622 30.01 6.72 5.30
N ALA A 623 29.53 5.50 5.63
CA ALA A 623 29.44 4.41 4.67
C ALA A 623 28.41 4.69 3.55
N ASP A 624 27.25 5.25 3.88
CA ASP A 624 26.26 5.65 2.87
C ASP A 624 26.79 6.76 1.95
N LEU A 625 27.66 7.65 2.44
CA LEU A 625 28.29 8.70 1.64
C LEU A 625 29.27 8.10 0.62
N ILE A 626 30.07 7.10 1.02
CA ILE A 626 30.95 6.36 0.09
C ILE A 626 30.14 5.76 -1.05
N THR A 627 28.98 5.18 -0.75
CA THR A 627 28.10 4.57 -1.77
C THR A 627 27.71 5.56 -2.86
N ARG A 628 27.53 6.85 -2.51
CA ARG A 628 27.13 7.90 -3.45
C ARG A 628 28.31 8.50 -4.19
N VAL A 629 29.46 8.63 -3.52
CA VAL A 629 30.66 9.29 -4.05
C VAL A 629 31.53 8.35 -4.89
N ALA A 630 31.39 7.02 -4.75
CA ALA A 630 32.21 6.01 -5.44
C ALA A 630 32.23 6.17 -6.98
N VAL A 631 31.09 6.49 -7.60
CA VAL A 631 31.01 6.70 -9.06
C VAL A 631 31.81 7.94 -9.48
N VAL A 632 31.71 9.03 -8.73
CA VAL A 632 32.43 10.28 -8.99
C VAL A 632 33.93 10.10 -8.77
N MET A 633 34.33 9.35 -7.74
CA MET A 633 35.73 9.01 -7.50
C MET A 633 36.34 8.24 -8.67
N LYS A 634 35.58 7.31 -9.28
CA LYS A 634 36.01 6.61 -10.49
C LYS A 634 36.16 7.56 -11.68
N GLN A 635 35.21 8.47 -11.88
CA GLN A 635 35.30 9.50 -12.93
C GLN A 635 36.50 10.44 -12.75
N CYS A 636 36.89 10.70 -11.50
CA CYS A 636 38.06 11.50 -11.14
C CYS A 636 39.39 10.73 -11.22
N GLN A 637 39.36 9.44 -11.57
CA GLN A 637 40.52 8.53 -11.62
C GLN A 637 41.23 8.37 -10.27
N ALA A 638 40.51 8.52 -9.15
CA ALA A 638 41.04 8.40 -7.79
C ALA A 638 41.02 6.95 -7.28
N GLU A 639 41.60 6.01 -8.03
CA GLU A 639 41.55 4.56 -7.72
C GLU A 639 42.26 4.22 -6.40
N GLN A 640 43.40 4.87 -6.10
CA GLN A 640 44.15 4.64 -4.86
C GLN A 640 43.35 5.02 -3.61
N LEU A 641 42.61 6.14 -3.66
CA LEU A 641 41.75 6.58 -2.55
C LEU A 641 40.58 5.61 -2.34
N MET A 642 39.98 5.11 -3.42
CA MET A 642 38.93 4.08 -3.32
C MET A 642 39.49 2.77 -2.76
N GLY A 643 40.70 2.36 -3.14
CA GLY A 643 41.37 1.19 -2.58
C GLY A 643 41.62 1.33 -1.07
N HIS A 644 42.08 2.50 -0.61
CA HIS A 644 42.22 2.78 0.82
C HIS A 644 40.88 2.70 1.56
N LEU A 645 39.81 3.30 1.01
CA LEU A 645 38.47 3.17 1.57
C LEU A 645 37.98 1.72 1.59
N GLY A 646 38.32 0.93 0.58
CA GLY A 646 38.02 -0.51 0.51
C GLY A 646 38.63 -1.29 1.68
N VAL A 647 39.89 -1.00 2.03
CA VAL A 647 40.56 -1.62 3.19
C VAL A 647 39.91 -1.19 4.50
N VAL A 648 39.64 0.11 4.70
CA VAL A 648 38.99 0.62 5.91
C VAL A 648 37.59 0.01 6.11
N LEU A 649 36.81 -0.10 5.03
CA LEU A 649 35.49 -0.74 5.10
C LEU A 649 35.58 -2.25 5.38
N TYR A 650 36.61 -2.92 4.86
CA TYR A 650 36.83 -4.34 5.10
C TYR A 650 37.18 -4.63 6.56
N GLU A 651 38.03 -3.81 7.18
CA GLU A 651 38.37 -3.92 8.61
C GLU A 651 37.11 -3.76 9.50
N ASN A 652 36.17 -2.91 9.08
CA ASN A 652 34.90 -2.65 9.77
C ASN A 652 33.77 -3.64 9.46
N LEU A 653 34.02 -4.75 8.74
CA LEU A 653 33.01 -5.81 8.50
C LEU A 653 32.61 -6.58 9.77
N GLY A 654 33.32 -6.37 10.90
CA GLY A 654 32.99 -6.92 12.22
C GLY A 654 32.03 -6.08 13.06
N GLU A 655 31.40 -5.05 12.47
CA GLU A 655 30.51 -4.12 13.18
C GLU A 655 29.29 -4.81 13.82
N GLU A 656 29.06 -4.52 15.10
CA GLU A 656 27.98 -5.12 15.91
C GLU A 656 26.59 -4.61 15.48
N TYR A 657 26.51 -3.34 15.08
CA TYR A 657 25.25 -2.72 14.69
C TYR A 657 24.86 -3.10 13.25
N PRO A 658 23.75 -3.84 13.04
CA PRO A 658 23.42 -4.38 11.72
C PRO A 658 23.02 -3.29 10.71
N GLN A 659 22.51 -2.14 11.16
CA GLN A 659 22.18 -1.03 10.27
C GLN A 659 23.43 -0.40 9.66
N VAL A 660 24.49 -0.28 10.44
CA VAL A 660 25.81 0.23 10.04
C VAL A 660 26.52 -0.79 9.16
N LEU A 661 26.56 -2.05 9.59
CA LEU A 661 27.13 -3.16 8.81
C LEU A 661 26.49 -3.24 7.42
N GLY A 662 25.16 -3.11 7.33
CA GLY A 662 24.46 -3.09 6.05
C GLY A 662 24.91 -1.94 5.14
N SER A 663 25.17 -0.74 5.69
CA SER A 663 25.71 0.40 4.93
C SER A 663 27.17 0.19 4.53
N ILE A 664 27.99 -0.40 5.39
CA ILE A 664 29.39 -0.75 5.09
C ILE A 664 29.46 -1.74 3.92
N VAL A 665 28.63 -2.78 3.94
CA VAL A 665 28.54 -3.74 2.83
C VAL A 665 28.03 -3.07 1.55
N GLY A 666 27.07 -2.15 1.66
CA GLY A 666 26.60 -1.32 0.53
C GLY A 666 27.71 -0.45 -0.06
N ALA A 667 28.54 0.15 0.78
CA ALA A 667 29.70 0.94 0.38
C ALA A 667 30.76 0.07 -0.31
N LEU A 668 31.07 -1.12 0.25
CA LEU A 668 31.97 -2.08 -0.38
C LEU A 668 31.46 -2.50 -1.76
N LYS A 669 30.16 -2.76 -1.91
CA LYS A 669 29.53 -3.04 -3.21
C LYS A 669 29.73 -1.90 -4.20
N ALA A 670 29.54 -0.65 -3.78
CA ALA A 670 29.75 0.51 -4.66
C ALA A 670 31.23 0.64 -5.09
N VAL A 671 32.16 0.44 -4.15
CA VAL A 671 33.61 0.47 -4.40
C VAL A 671 34.03 -0.65 -5.36
N VAL A 672 33.57 -1.89 -5.12
CA VAL A 672 33.85 -3.06 -5.99
C VAL A 672 33.34 -2.83 -7.42
N ASN A 673 32.14 -2.25 -7.56
CA ASN A 673 31.57 -1.93 -8.88
C ASN A 673 32.38 -0.85 -9.62
N ALA A 674 33.03 0.07 -8.90
CA ALA A 674 33.75 1.21 -9.44
C ALA A 674 35.23 0.90 -9.77
N ILE A 675 35.97 0.25 -8.86
CA ILE A 675 37.39 -0.10 -9.04
C ILE A 675 37.54 -1.20 -10.11
N GLY A 676 36.68 -2.22 -10.06
CA GLY A 676 36.84 -3.47 -10.81
C GLY A 676 37.57 -4.55 -10.01
N MET A 677 37.46 -5.80 -10.47
CA MET A 677 37.78 -6.99 -9.68
C MET A 677 39.29 -7.23 -9.47
N SER A 678 40.12 -6.90 -10.45
CA SER A 678 41.57 -7.17 -10.42
C SER A 678 42.38 -6.19 -9.56
N LYS A 679 41.90 -4.96 -9.38
CA LYS A 679 42.57 -3.89 -8.64
C LYS A 679 41.98 -3.67 -7.24
N MET A 680 41.04 -4.51 -6.81
CA MET A 680 40.38 -4.36 -5.52
C MET A 680 41.36 -4.69 -4.39
N THR A 681 41.43 -3.81 -3.41
CA THR A 681 42.14 -4.02 -2.14
C THR A 681 41.12 -3.91 -1.01
N PRO A 682 40.84 -4.99 -0.25
CA PRO A 682 41.47 -6.32 -0.26
C PRO A 682 41.09 -7.22 -1.46
N PRO A 683 41.86 -8.29 -1.73
CA PRO A 683 41.53 -9.26 -2.77
C PRO A 683 40.15 -9.91 -2.58
N ILE A 684 39.50 -10.24 -3.69
CA ILE A 684 38.12 -10.78 -3.71
C ILE A 684 37.99 -12.08 -2.93
N LYS A 685 39.01 -12.95 -2.97
CA LYS A 685 39.02 -14.22 -2.25
C LYS A 685 38.87 -14.02 -0.74
N ASP A 686 39.60 -13.05 -0.18
CA ASP A 686 39.57 -12.75 1.24
C ASP A 686 38.25 -12.05 1.60
N LEU A 687 37.79 -11.13 0.74
CA LEU A 687 36.51 -10.45 0.90
C LEU A 687 35.34 -11.43 0.96
N LEU A 688 35.24 -12.37 0.00
CA LEU A 688 34.14 -13.34 -0.03
C LEU A 688 34.14 -14.23 1.21
N SER A 689 35.30 -14.70 1.65
CA SER A 689 35.42 -15.56 2.84
C SER A 689 34.86 -14.89 4.11
N ARG A 690 34.94 -13.56 4.20
CA ARG A 690 34.38 -12.76 5.30
C ARG A 690 32.89 -12.47 5.12
N LEU A 691 32.39 -12.45 3.88
CA LEU A 691 30.96 -12.22 3.58
C LEU A 691 30.10 -13.48 3.82
N THR A 692 30.62 -14.68 3.61
CA THR A 692 29.86 -15.94 3.77
C THR A 692 29.19 -16.02 5.16
N PRO A 693 29.88 -15.81 6.31
CA PRO A 693 29.22 -15.80 7.62
C PRO A 693 28.17 -14.68 7.79
N ILE A 694 28.34 -13.55 7.10
CA ILE A 694 27.44 -12.38 7.20
C ILE A 694 26.08 -12.67 6.53
N LEU A 695 26.02 -13.59 5.57
CA LEU A 695 24.76 -14.03 4.95
C LEU A 695 23.75 -14.58 5.97
N LYS A 696 24.24 -15.16 7.08
CA LYS A 696 23.40 -15.71 8.17
C LYS A 696 22.83 -14.64 9.10
N ASN A 697 23.23 -13.37 8.95
CA ASN A 697 22.68 -12.28 9.74
C ASN A 697 21.17 -12.15 9.48
N ARG A 698 20.36 -11.99 10.52
CA ARG A 698 18.89 -11.92 10.41
C ARG A 698 18.38 -10.57 9.90
N HIS A 699 19.22 -9.53 9.91
CA HIS A 699 18.78 -8.19 9.58
C HIS A 699 18.64 -7.96 8.08
N GLU A 700 17.47 -7.51 7.66
CA GLU A 700 17.08 -7.40 6.24
C GLU A 700 18.06 -6.54 5.40
N LYS A 701 18.54 -5.42 5.93
CA LYS A 701 19.48 -4.52 5.23
C LYS A 701 20.84 -5.17 4.97
N VAL A 702 21.31 -5.98 5.92
CA VAL A 702 22.59 -6.69 5.81
C VAL A 702 22.46 -7.79 4.77
N GLN A 703 21.40 -8.59 4.86
CA GLN A 703 21.13 -9.67 3.90
C GLN A 703 21.05 -9.14 2.47
N GLU A 704 20.24 -8.12 2.22
CA GLU A 704 20.05 -7.56 0.87
C GLU A 704 21.38 -7.06 0.27
N ASN A 705 22.13 -6.25 1.01
CA ASN A 705 23.40 -5.70 0.51
C ASN A 705 24.49 -6.78 0.39
N CYS A 706 24.52 -7.76 1.29
CA CYS A 706 25.49 -8.86 1.25
C CYS A 706 25.23 -9.79 0.06
N ILE A 707 23.97 -10.20 -0.16
CA ILE A 707 23.58 -11.04 -1.30
C ILE A 707 23.88 -10.34 -2.63
N ASP A 708 23.59 -9.05 -2.72
CA ASP A 708 23.92 -8.25 -3.90
C ASP A 708 25.43 -8.18 -4.15
N LEU A 709 26.24 -7.99 -3.10
CA LEU A 709 27.70 -7.97 -3.22
C LEU A 709 28.24 -9.33 -3.69
N VAL A 710 27.78 -10.43 -3.08
CA VAL A 710 28.12 -11.80 -3.50
C VAL A 710 27.70 -12.04 -4.95
N GLY A 711 26.52 -11.58 -5.36
CA GLY A 711 26.06 -11.68 -6.76
C GLY A 711 26.94 -10.90 -7.75
N ARG A 712 27.42 -9.70 -7.37
CA ARG A 712 28.35 -8.93 -8.20
C ARG A 712 29.72 -9.61 -8.31
N ILE A 713 30.17 -10.26 -7.24
CA ILE A 713 31.40 -11.05 -7.26
C ILE A 713 31.23 -12.28 -8.16
N ALA A 714 30.09 -12.97 -8.09
CA ALA A 714 29.79 -14.12 -8.95
C ALA A 714 29.75 -13.75 -10.43
N ASP A 715 29.17 -12.61 -10.79
CA ASP A 715 29.05 -12.16 -12.18
C ASP A 715 30.40 -11.73 -12.81
N ARG A 716 31.24 -11.01 -12.05
CA ARG A 716 32.46 -10.38 -12.60
C ARG A 716 33.79 -10.99 -12.13
N GLY A 717 33.77 -11.83 -11.10
CA GLY A 717 34.97 -12.32 -10.39
C GLY A 717 34.89 -13.80 -10.02
N ALA A 718 34.07 -14.59 -10.70
CA ALA A 718 33.92 -16.02 -10.48
C ALA A 718 35.25 -16.78 -10.50
N GLU A 719 36.16 -16.39 -11.40
CA GLU A 719 37.45 -17.06 -11.64
C GLU A 719 38.38 -17.04 -10.42
N PHE A 720 38.22 -16.06 -9.52
CA PHE A 720 39.09 -15.92 -8.34
C PHE A 720 38.71 -16.86 -7.20
N ILE A 721 37.58 -17.57 -7.30
CA ILE A 721 36.96 -18.33 -6.21
C ILE A 721 36.73 -19.79 -6.64
N PRO A 722 37.11 -20.79 -5.82
CA PRO A 722 36.89 -22.18 -6.16
C PRO A 722 35.41 -22.56 -6.13
N ALA A 723 34.98 -23.45 -7.04
CA ALA A 723 33.61 -23.94 -7.16
C ALA A 723 32.99 -24.45 -5.85
N ARG A 724 33.81 -25.05 -4.96
CA ARG A 724 33.34 -25.54 -3.66
C ARG A 724 32.79 -24.44 -2.76
N GLU A 725 33.38 -23.25 -2.77
CA GLU A 725 32.90 -22.12 -1.96
C GLU A 725 31.59 -21.57 -2.52
N TRP A 726 31.45 -21.53 -3.84
CA TRP A 726 30.19 -21.17 -4.48
C TRP A 726 29.06 -22.13 -4.15
N MET A 727 29.32 -23.45 -4.08
CA MET A 727 28.32 -24.42 -3.63
C MET A 727 27.90 -24.22 -2.17
N ARG A 728 28.84 -23.87 -1.28
CA ARG A 728 28.51 -23.52 0.11
C ARG A 728 27.59 -22.30 0.17
N ILE A 729 27.88 -21.28 -0.62
CA ILE A 729 27.04 -20.08 -0.73
C ILE A 729 25.65 -20.43 -1.26
N CYS A 730 25.54 -21.29 -2.29
CA CYS A 730 24.25 -21.77 -2.78
C CYS A 730 23.38 -22.39 -1.67
N PHE A 731 23.96 -23.21 -0.79
CA PHE A 731 23.23 -23.77 0.35
C PHE A 731 22.77 -22.70 1.35
N GLU A 732 23.61 -21.71 1.65
CA GLU A 732 23.23 -20.61 2.55
C GLU A 732 22.16 -19.69 1.92
N LEU A 733 22.23 -19.44 0.60
CA LEU A 733 21.23 -18.66 -0.14
C LEU A 733 19.87 -19.36 -0.21
N LEU A 734 19.82 -20.68 -0.17
CA LEU A 734 18.58 -21.46 -0.21
C LEU A 734 17.66 -21.13 0.98
N GLU A 735 18.23 -20.95 2.18
CA GLU A 735 17.47 -20.49 3.35
C GLU A 735 16.97 -19.05 3.18
N LEU A 736 17.71 -18.19 2.47
CA LEU A 736 17.33 -16.80 2.23
C LEU A 736 16.19 -16.65 1.20
N LEU A 737 15.87 -17.70 0.43
CA LEU A 737 14.66 -17.73 -0.39
C LEU A 737 13.38 -17.65 0.45
N LYS A 738 13.44 -18.02 1.74
CA LYS A 738 12.32 -17.94 2.68
C LYS A 738 12.07 -16.53 3.22
N ALA A 739 12.96 -15.58 2.96
CA ALA A 739 12.86 -14.23 3.54
C ALA A 739 11.52 -13.55 3.21
N HIS A 740 10.92 -12.85 4.17
CA HIS A 740 9.63 -12.16 3.96
C HIS A 740 9.72 -10.99 2.99
N LYS A 741 10.88 -10.32 2.92
CA LYS A 741 11.11 -9.17 2.03
C LYS A 741 11.33 -9.61 0.58
N LYS A 742 10.53 -9.06 -0.35
CA LYS A 742 10.65 -9.35 -1.79
C LYS A 742 12.02 -8.97 -2.37
N GLY A 743 12.63 -7.88 -1.88
CA GLY A 743 13.97 -7.43 -2.30
C GLY A 743 15.04 -8.49 -2.08
N ILE A 744 15.08 -9.08 -0.88
CA ILE A 744 16.01 -10.16 -0.52
C ILE A 744 15.78 -11.37 -1.43
N ARG A 745 14.53 -11.84 -1.54
CA ARG A 745 14.23 -12.99 -2.41
C ARG A 745 14.68 -12.75 -3.85
N ARG A 746 14.44 -11.56 -4.41
CA ARG A 746 14.88 -11.22 -5.78
C ARG A 746 16.41 -11.21 -5.90
N ALA A 747 17.11 -10.59 -4.96
CA ALA A 747 18.57 -10.56 -4.94
C ALA A 747 19.14 -11.99 -4.87
N THR A 748 18.58 -12.84 -4.00
CA THR A 748 18.98 -14.24 -3.85
C THR A 748 18.83 -15.02 -5.15
N VAL A 749 17.68 -14.91 -5.82
CA VAL A 749 17.41 -15.63 -7.07
C VAL A 749 18.33 -15.14 -8.21
N ASN A 750 18.60 -13.84 -8.31
CA ASN A 750 19.58 -13.32 -9.27
C ASN A 750 21.00 -13.86 -9.00
N THR A 751 21.39 -13.90 -7.72
CA THR A 751 22.69 -14.44 -7.31
C THR A 751 22.81 -15.94 -7.61
N PHE A 752 21.74 -16.72 -7.47
CA PHE A 752 21.71 -18.12 -7.94
C PHE A 752 21.99 -18.23 -9.43
N GLY A 753 21.40 -17.36 -10.26
CA GLY A 753 21.66 -17.31 -11.70
C GLY A 753 23.14 -17.03 -12.04
N TYR A 754 23.76 -16.07 -11.35
CA TYR A 754 25.18 -15.76 -11.52
C TYR A 754 26.10 -16.90 -11.06
N ILE A 755 25.77 -17.56 -9.94
CA ILE A 755 26.56 -18.70 -9.46
C ILE A 755 26.41 -19.91 -10.39
N ALA A 756 25.21 -20.19 -10.90
CA ALA A 756 24.99 -21.27 -11.86
C ALA A 756 25.77 -21.05 -13.16
N LYS A 757 25.87 -19.79 -13.62
CA LYS A 757 26.73 -19.42 -14.76
C LYS A 757 28.23 -19.65 -14.47
N ALA A 758 28.65 -19.50 -13.21
CA ALA A 758 30.04 -19.64 -12.80
C ALA A 758 30.51 -21.10 -12.63
N ILE A 759 29.72 -21.96 -11.97
CA ILE A 759 30.11 -23.36 -11.70
C ILE A 759 29.57 -24.32 -12.77
N GLY A 760 28.38 -24.04 -13.29
CA GLY A 760 27.58 -24.96 -14.08
C GLY A 760 26.23 -25.30 -13.41
N PRO A 761 25.17 -25.57 -14.18
CA PRO A 761 23.81 -25.69 -13.68
C PRO A 761 23.53 -27.01 -12.93
N GLN A 762 24.24 -28.10 -13.23
CA GLN A 762 23.90 -29.44 -12.72
C GLN A 762 24.00 -29.55 -11.19
N ASP A 763 25.09 -29.03 -10.61
CA ASP A 763 25.32 -29.08 -9.16
C ASP A 763 24.32 -28.21 -8.39
N VAL A 764 23.99 -27.03 -8.94
CA VAL A 764 23.00 -26.12 -8.36
C VAL A 764 21.59 -26.72 -8.47
N LEU A 765 21.25 -27.32 -9.61
CA LEU A 765 19.93 -27.89 -9.85
C LEU A 765 19.59 -29.02 -8.89
N ALA A 766 20.53 -29.94 -8.62
CA ALA A 766 20.32 -31.02 -7.66
C ALA A 766 19.92 -30.50 -6.26
N THR A 767 20.51 -29.40 -5.80
CA THR A 767 20.15 -28.77 -4.52
C THR A 767 18.76 -28.15 -4.54
N LEU A 768 18.38 -27.49 -5.65
CA LEU A 768 17.07 -26.88 -5.80
C LEU A 768 15.96 -27.93 -5.91
N LEU A 769 16.16 -29.01 -6.69
CA LEU A 769 15.16 -30.07 -6.86
C LEU A 769 14.86 -30.78 -5.53
N ASN A 770 15.88 -31.05 -4.70
CA ASN A 770 15.66 -31.60 -3.36
C ASN A 770 14.80 -30.69 -2.47
N ASN A 771 14.86 -29.37 -2.67
CA ASN A 771 14.05 -28.42 -1.90
C ASN A 771 12.58 -28.35 -2.37
N LEU A 772 12.23 -28.91 -3.53
CA LEU A 772 10.83 -29.01 -3.98
C LEU A 772 10.00 -29.98 -3.12
N LYS A 773 10.65 -30.90 -2.39
CA LYS A 773 10.01 -31.84 -1.45
C LYS A 773 9.58 -31.19 -0.14
N VAL A 774 9.99 -29.94 0.12
CA VAL A 774 9.63 -29.23 1.35
C VAL A 774 8.13 -28.88 1.36
N GLN A 775 7.43 -29.18 2.45
CA GLN A 775 5.98 -28.96 2.57
C GLN A 775 5.57 -27.49 2.42
N GLU A 776 6.37 -26.56 2.93
CA GLU A 776 6.07 -25.13 2.95
C GLU A 776 5.97 -24.55 1.52
N ARG A 777 4.78 -24.00 1.19
CA ARG A 777 4.47 -23.48 -0.15
C ARG A 777 5.42 -22.37 -0.61
N GLN A 778 5.80 -21.46 0.28
CA GLN A 778 6.64 -20.31 -0.07
C GLN A 778 8.03 -20.75 -0.56
N ASN A 779 8.61 -21.75 0.09
CA ASN A 779 9.93 -22.27 -0.26
C ASN A 779 9.91 -22.92 -1.64
N ARG A 780 8.89 -23.75 -1.89
CA ARG A 780 8.70 -24.38 -3.21
C ARG A 780 8.57 -23.35 -4.32
N VAL A 781 7.79 -22.29 -4.11
CA VAL A 781 7.63 -21.22 -5.11
C VAL A 781 8.95 -20.50 -5.39
N CYS A 782 9.75 -20.19 -4.36
CA CYS A 782 11.02 -19.49 -4.56
C CYS A 782 12.08 -20.38 -5.21
N THR A 783 12.09 -21.67 -4.88
CA THR A 783 12.92 -22.68 -5.55
C THR A 783 12.54 -22.83 -7.02
N THR A 784 11.24 -22.87 -7.32
CA THR A 784 10.71 -22.85 -8.69
C THR A 784 11.21 -21.65 -9.48
N VAL A 785 11.17 -20.43 -8.90
CA VAL A 785 11.69 -19.23 -9.57
C VAL A 785 13.21 -19.31 -9.74
N ALA A 786 13.94 -19.84 -8.76
CA ALA A 786 15.39 -20.05 -8.88
C ALA A 786 15.73 -21.01 -10.04
N ILE A 787 14.98 -22.10 -10.20
CA ILE A 787 15.16 -23.04 -11.32
C ILE A 787 14.91 -22.34 -12.66
N ALA A 788 13.89 -21.48 -12.76
CA ALA A 788 13.60 -20.71 -13.97
C ALA A 788 14.76 -19.76 -14.34
N ILE A 789 15.33 -19.03 -13.37
CA ILE A 789 16.49 -18.15 -13.62
C ILE A 789 17.73 -18.96 -14.01
N VAL A 790 17.99 -20.10 -13.37
CA VAL A 790 19.12 -20.98 -13.75
C VAL A 790 18.97 -21.47 -15.18
N ALA A 791 17.75 -21.78 -15.62
CA ALA A 791 17.50 -22.21 -16.99
C ALA A 791 17.57 -21.05 -18.01
N GLU A 792 17.21 -19.83 -17.61
CA GLU A 792 17.43 -18.62 -18.43
C GLU A 792 18.94 -18.38 -18.64
N THR A 793 19.75 -18.46 -17.59
CA THR A 793 21.19 -18.17 -17.67
C THR A 793 22.01 -19.29 -18.31
N CYS A 794 21.64 -20.55 -18.06
CA CYS A 794 22.38 -21.73 -18.52
C CYS A 794 21.71 -22.47 -19.69
N SER A 795 20.70 -21.85 -20.32
CA SER A 795 19.81 -22.44 -21.34
C SER A 795 18.90 -23.59 -20.85
N PRO A 796 17.64 -23.69 -21.33
CA PRO A 796 16.66 -24.63 -20.77
C PRO A 796 17.00 -26.10 -20.95
N PHE A 797 17.76 -26.47 -22.00
CA PHE A 797 18.11 -27.88 -22.28
C PHE A 797 18.87 -28.57 -21.12
N THR A 798 19.54 -27.81 -20.26
CA THR A 798 20.29 -28.35 -19.12
C THR A 798 19.39 -28.68 -17.92
N VAL A 799 18.26 -27.99 -17.80
CA VAL A 799 17.36 -28.04 -16.62
C VAL A 799 16.09 -28.86 -16.92
N LEU A 800 15.56 -28.75 -18.13
CA LEU A 800 14.28 -29.34 -18.53
C LEU A 800 14.25 -30.88 -18.36
N PRO A 801 15.27 -31.66 -18.78
CA PRO A 801 15.25 -33.11 -18.61
C PRO A 801 15.19 -33.54 -17.15
N ALA A 802 15.92 -32.84 -16.27
CA ALA A 802 15.93 -33.13 -14.84
C ALA A 802 14.58 -32.79 -14.18
N LEU A 803 13.96 -31.67 -14.55
CA LEU A 803 12.60 -31.33 -14.11
C LEU A 803 11.56 -32.36 -14.56
N MET A 804 11.62 -32.79 -15.83
CA MET A 804 10.71 -33.81 -16.37
C MET A 804 10.91 -35.16 -15.68
N ASN A 805 12.13 -35.49 -15.26
CA ASN A 805 12.40 -36.70 -14.49
C ASN A 805 11.80 -36.62 -13.08
N GLU A 806 11.91 -35.48 -12.39
CA GLU A 806 11.30 -35.29 -11.06
C GLU A 806 9.76 -35.33 -11.09
N TYR A 807 9.13 -34.96 -12.20
CA TYR A 807 7.67 -35.09 -12.36
C TYR A 807 7.19 -36.55 -12.30
N ARG A 808 8.07 -37.52 -12.61
CA ARG A 808 7.75 -38.96 -12.55
C ARG A 808 7.67 -39.48 -11.11
N VAL A 809 8.15 -38.73 -10.12
CA VAL A 809 8.05 -39.09 -8.72
C VAL A 809 6.57 -39.01 -8.29
N PRO A 810 5.99 -40.06 -7.67
CA PRO A 810 4.55 -40.14 -7.36
C PRO A 810 4.11 -39.23 -6.19
N GLU A 811 4.76 -38.09 -5.99
CA GLU A 811 4.45 -37.13 -4.95
C GLU A 811 3.78 -35.87 -5.55
N GLN A 812 2.48 -35.68 -5.28
CA GLN A 812 1.70 -34.55 -5.83
C GLN A 812 2.32 -33.17 -5.53
N ASN A 813 3.01 -33.02 -4.39
CA ASN A 813 3.66 -31.77 -4.03
C ASN A 813 4.85 -31.43 -4.94
N VAL A 814 5.59 -32.45 -5.36
CA VAL A 814 6.72 -32.35 -6.28
C VAL A 814 6.20 -32.10 -7.69
N GLN A 815 5.19 -32.85 -8.14
CA GLN A 815 4.55 -32.66 -9.44
C GLN A 815 3.99 -31.25 -9.62
N ASN A 816 3.23 -30.76 -8.64
CA ASN A 816 2.76 -29.37 -8.60
C ASN A 816 3.91 -28.35 -8.54
N GLY A 817 5.04 -28.71 -7.92
CA GLY A 817 6.25 -27.89 -7.90
C GLY A 817 6.90 -27.80 -9.28
N VAL A 818 7.02 -28.93 -9.99
CA VAL A 818 7.55 -29.00 -11.35
C VAL A 818 6.65 -28.24 -12.33
N LEU A 819 5.33 -28.40 -12.27
CA LEU A 819 4.40 -27.66 -13.14
C LEU A 819 4.50 -26.15 -12.94
N LYS A 820 4.66 -25.69 -11.71
CA LYS A 820 4.92 -24.27 -11.42
C LYS A 820 6.29 -23.85 -11.94
N SER A 821 7.32 -24.67 -11.74
CA SER A 821 8.66 -24.43 -12.31
C SER A 821 8.62 -24.28 -13.82
N LEU A 822 7.86 -25.13 -14.51
CA LEU A 822 7.64 -25.03 -15.95
C LEU A 822 6.89 -23.74 -16.31
N SER A 823 5.85 -23.38 -15.57
CA SER A 823 5.11 -22.13 -15.81
C SER A 823 6.01 -20.90 -15.74
N PHE A 824 6.83 -20.77 -14.69
CA PHE A 824 7.79 -19.66 -14.60
C PHE A 824 8.90 -19.79 -15.64
N LEU A 825 9.43 -20.99 -15.85
CA LEU A 825 10.47 -21.23 -16.85
C LEU A 825 10.07 -20.68 -18.21
N PHE A 826 8.88 -21.04 -18.71
CA PHE A 826 8.39 -20.57 -20.01
C PHE A 826 8.05 -19.07 -20.03
N GLU A 827 7.71 -18.47 -18.87
CA GLU A 827 7.57 -17.02 -18.73
C GLU A 827 8.92 -16.29 -18.87
N TYR A 828 9.98 -16.82 -18.24
CA TYR A 828 11.32 -16.20 -18.25
C TYR A 828 12.04 -16.36 -19.59
N ILE A 829 11.96 -17.54 -20.22
CA ILE A 829 12.71 -17.83 -21.45
C ILE A 829 12.03 -17.24 -22.71
N GLY A 830 10.73 -16.95 -22.65
CA GLY A 830 9.95 -16.37 -23.74
C GLY A 830 10.09 -17.15 -25.06
N GLU A 831 10.65 -16.50 -26.08
CA GLU A 831 10.82 -17.03 -27.45
C GLU A 831 11.69 -18.29 -27.53
N MET A 832 12.61 -18.49 -26.58
CA MET A 832 13.42 -19.71 -26.53
C MET A 832 12.56 -20.96 -26.29
N GLY A 833 11.32 -20.80 -25.82
CA GLY A 833 10.38 -21.91 -25.60
C GLY A 833 10.00 -22.70 -26.84
N LYS A 834 10.18 -22.14 -28.05
CA LYS A 834 9.79 -22.81 -29.32
C LYS A 834 10.48 -24.16 -29.52
N ASP A 835 11.73 -24.28 -29.10
CA ASP A 835 12.52 -25.51 -29.32
C ASP A 835 12.17 -26.61 -28.30
N TYR A 836 11.45 -26.25 -27.22
CA TYR A 836 11.17 -27.13 -26.08
C TYR A 836 9.69 -27.52 -25.94
N ILE A 837 8.77 -26.87 -26.66
CA ILE A 837 7.33 -27.12 -26.56
C ILE A 837 6.97 -28.59 -26.79
N TYR A 838 7.55 -29.22 -27.83
CA TYR A 838 7.28 -30.62 -28.15
C TYR A 838 7.75 -31.58 -27.05
N ALA A 839 8.85 -31.27 -26.37
CA ALA A 839 9.35 -32.08 -25.26
C ALA A 839 8.41 -32.02 -24.04
N VAL A 840 7.81 -30.86 -23.77
CA VAL A 840 6.97 -30.64 -22.58
C VAL A 840 5.51 -31.01 -22.79
N THR A 841 5.05 -31.08 -24.05
CA THR A 841 3.65 -31.37 -24.40
C THR A 841 3.09 -32.63 -23.71
N PRO A 842 3.77 -33.79 -23.71
CA PRO A 842 3.25 -34.99 -23.03
C PRO A 842 3.05 -34.82 -21.52
N LEU A 843 3.92 -34.05 -20.87
CA LEU A 843 3.83 -33.75 -19.44
C LEU A 843 2.62 -32.85 -19.14
N LEU A 844 2.37 -31.83 -19.95
CA LEU A 844 1.21 -30.95 -19.78
C LEU A 844 -0.10 -31.68 -20.05
N VAL A 845 -0.13 -32.58 -21.04
CA VAL A 845 -1.32 -33.39 -21.33
C VAL A 845 -1.68 -34.26 -20.13
N ASP A 846 -0.70 -34.94 -19.52
CA ASP A 846 -0.91 -35.72 -18.29
C ASP A 846 -1.49 -34.84 -17.17
N ALA A 847 -0.90 -33.67 -16.93
CA ALA A 847 -1.35 -32.75 -15.90
C ALA A 847 -2.76 -32.15 -16.13
N LEU A 848 -3.20 -31.99 -17.38
CA LEU A 848 -4.54 -31.50 -17.72
C LEU A 848 -5.62 -32.57 -17.57
N ILE A 849 -5.26 -33.85 -17.69
CA ILE A 849 -6.16 -35.00 -17.53
C ILE A 849 -6.30 -35.40 -16.06
N ASP A 850 -5.34 -35.02 -15.21
CA ASP A 850 -5.35 -35.36 -13.80
C ASP A 850 -6.65 -34.93 -13.09
N ARG A 851 -7.07 -35.71 -12.07
CA ARG A 851 -8.26 -35.44 -11.27
C ARG A 851 -8.12 -34.20 -10.40
N ASP A 852 -6.91 -33.85 -9.98
CA ASP A 852 -6.65 -32.70 -9.13
C ASP A 852 -6.80 -31.36 -9.88
N LEU A 853 -7.60 -30.47 -9.29
CA LEU A 853 -7.86 -29.13 -9.82
C LEU A 853 -6.58 -28.28 -9.88
N VAL A 854 -5.62 -28.50 -8.97
CA VAL A 854 -4.39 -27.72 -8.91
C VAL A 854 -3.45 -28.06 -10.07
N HIS A 855 -3.39 -29.33 -10.48
CA HIS A 855 -2.64 -29.77 -11.65
C HIS A 855 -3.19 -29.12 -12.92
N ARG A 856 -4.50 -29.20 -13.15
CA ARG A 856 -5.17 -28.55 -14.28
C ARG A 856 -4.97 -27.02 -14.28
N GLN A 857 -5.07 -26.39 -13.12
CA GLN A 857 -4.83 -24.95 -12.97
C GLN A 857 -3.40 -24.56 -13.37
N THR A 858 -2.40 -25.24 -12.82
CA THR A 858 -0.99 -24.88 -13.03
C THR A 858 -0.52 -25.24 -14.44
N ALA A 859 -1.00 -26.34 -15.01
CA ALA A 859 -0.78 -26.69 -16.41
C ALA A 859 -1.40 -25.63 -17.35
N ALA A 860 -2.62 -25.16 -17.07
CA ALA A 860 -3.23 -24.07 -17.85
C ALA A 860 -2.40 -22.78 -17.77
N SER A 861 -1.89 -22.42 -16.58
CA SER A 861 -0.95 -21.29 -16.45
C SER A 861 0.33 -21.49 -17.26
N ALA A 862 0.92 -22.69 -17.26
CA ALA A 862 2.11 -22.96 -18.07
C ALA A 862 1.81 -22.81 -19.58
N ILE A 863 0.66 -23.33 -20.05
CA ILE A 863 0.23 -23.22 -21.45
C ILE A 863 0.03 -21.77 -21.87
N LYS A 864 -0.51 -20.92 -20.98
CA LYS A 864 -0.61 -19.47 -21.23
C LYS A 864 0.76 -18.88 -21.58
N HIS A 865 1.78 -19.16 -20.75
CA HIS A 865 3.12 -18.59 -20.96
C HIS A 865 3.81 -19.18 -22.20
N ILE A 866 3.64 -20.48 -22.46
CA ILE A 866 4.13 -21.13 -23.68
C ILE A 866 3.48 -20.51 -24.92
N ALA A 867 2.16 -20.38 -24.94
CA ALA A 867 1.43 -19.83 -26.08
C ALA A 867 1.85 -18.38 -26.38
N LEU A 868 1.97 -17.53 -25.35
CA LEU A 868 2.41 -16.15 -25.52
C LEU A 868 3.88 -16.05 -25.95
N GLY A 869 4.76 -16.89 -25.42
CA GLY A 869 6.19 -16.88 -25.77
C GLY A 869 6.48 -17.40 -27.17
N VAL A 870 5.65 -18.30 -27.70
CA VAL A 870 5.86 -18.98 -28.99
C VAL A 870 4.95 -18.44 -30.10
N ALA A 871 4.18 -17.39 -29.82
CA ALA A 871 3.29 -16.77 -30.80
C ALA A 871 4.07 -16.30 -32.06
N GLY A 872 3.64 -16.76 -33.24
CA GLY A 872 4.29 -16.42 -34.52
C GLY A 872 5.58 -17.20 -34.84
N LEU A 873 5.95 -18.22 -34.05
CA LEU A 873 7.17 -19.01 -34.25
C LEU A 873 6.92 -20.39 -34.91
N GLY A 874 5.70 -20.65 -35.40
CA GLY A 874 5.37 -21.85 -36.17
C GLY A 874 5.06 -23.12 -35.37
N CYS A 875 4.71 -23.01 -34.08
CA CYS A 875 4.33 -24.16 -33.22
C CYS A 875 2.81 -24.29 -33.01
N GLU A 876 2.02 -23.93 -34.03
CA GLU A 876 0.56 -23.91 -33.95
C GLU A 876 -0.04 -25.31 -33.74
N ASP A 877 0.60 -26.35 -34.30
CA ASP A 877 0.21 -27.76 -34.19
C ASP A 877 0.19 -28.25 -32.73
N ALA A 878 1.28 -27.99 -31.98
CA ALA A 878 1.40 -28.35 -30.58
C ALA A 878 0.41 -27.55 -29.71
N LEU A 879 0.18 -26.28 -30.05
CA LEU A 879 -0.76 -25.42 -29.34
C LEU A 879 -2.23 -25.81 -29.58
N ILE A 880 -2.60 -26.23 -30.79
CA ILE A 880 -3.92 -26.83 -31.08
C ILE A 880 -4.10 -28.11 -30.28
N HIS A 881 -3.07 -28.95 -30.21
CA HIS A 881 -3.13 -30.17 -29.39
C HIS A 881 -3.39 -29.84 -27.91
N LEU A 882 -2.66 -28.88 -27.33
CA LEU A 882 -2.88 -28.43 -25.95
C LEU A 882 -4.26 -27.81 -25.76
N MET A 883 -4.76 -27.03 -26.72
CA MET A 883 -6.09 -26.42 -26.71
C MET A 883 -7.19 -27.49 -26.54
N ASN A 884 -7.07 -28.64 -27.21
CA ASN A 884 -8.03 -29.73 -27.09
C ASN A 884 -8.14 -30.30 -25.66
N TYR A 885 -7.06 -30.26 -24.87
CA TYR A 885 -7.06 -30.70 -23.48
C TYR A 885 -7.41 -29.58 -22.49
N VAL A 886 -7.19 -28.32 -22.85
CA VAL A 886 -7.65 -27.16 -22.05
C VAL A 886 -9.15 -26.97 -22.16
N TRP A 887 -9.73 -27.17 -23.35
CA TRP A 887 -11.13 -26.84 -23.66
C TRP A 887 -12.18 -27.49 -22.75
N PRO A 888 -12.09 -28.78 -22.35
CA PRO A 888 -13.06 -29.38 -21.45
C PRO A 888 -13.16 -28.69 -20.07
N ASN A 889 -12.10 -28.00 -19.64
CA ASN A 889 -12.02 -27.36 -18.33
C ASN A 889 -12.78 -26.03 -18.23
N ILE A 890 -13.45 -25.56 -19.29
CA ILE A 890 -14.24 -24.32 -19.29
C ILE A 890 -15.45 -24.36 -18.35
N PHE A 891 -15.94 -25.56 -18.02
CA PHE A 891 -17.12 -25.75 -17.15
C PHE A 891 -16.78 -25.90 -15.67
N GLU A 892 -15.50 -25.73 -15.30
CA GLU A 892 -15.10 -25.72 -13.91
C GLU A 892 -15.80 -24.60 -13.13
N THR A 893 -16.00 -24.81 -11.83
CA THR A 893 -16.69 -23.84 -10.96
C THR A 893 -15.73 -23.07 -10.07
N SER A 894 -14.53 -23.61 -9.83
CA SER A 894 -13.51 -22.98 -9.00
C SER A 894 -12.96 -21.73 -9.67
N PRO A 895 -13.05 -20.53 -9.06
CA PRO A 895 -12.66 -19.29 -9.70
C PRO A 895 -11.17 -19.27 -10.10
N HIS A 896 -10.31 -19.97 -9.35
CA HIS A 896 -8.87 -20.03 -9.65
C HIS A 896 -8.57 -20.85 -10.92
N VAL A 897 -9.25 -21.97 -11.10
CA VAL A 897 -9.09 -22.83 -12.28
C VAL A 897 -9.70 -22.15 -13.50
N VAL A 898 -10.93 -21.62 -13.36
CA VAL A 898 -11.63 -20.94 -14.46
C VAL A 898 -10.81 -19.75 -14.95
N ASN A 899 -10.25 -18.94 -14.05
CA ASN A 899 -9.38 -17.82 -14.46
C ASN A 899 -8.13 -18.32 -15.18
N ALA A 900 -7.44 -19.34 -14.67
CA ALA A 900 -6.26 -19.90 -15.32
C ALA A 900 -6.57 -20.48 -16.72
N VAL A 901 -7.71 -21.18 -16.87
CA VAL A 901 -8.17 -21.72 -18.15
C VAL A 901 -8.56 -20.60 -19.12
N MET A 902 -9.29 -19.58 -18.64
CA MET A 902 -9.63 -18.41 -19.46
C MET A 902 -8.37 -17.67 -19.94
N GLU A 903 -7.38 -17.49 -19.07
CA GLU A 903 -6.10 -16.88 -19.43
C GLU A 903 -5.30 -17.75 -20.42
N ALA A 904 -5.31 -19.08 -20.24
CA ALA A 904 -4.67 -20.01 -21.18
C ALA A 904 -5.30 -19.94 -22.57
N ILE A 905 -6.64 -19.93 -22.65
CA ILE A 905 -7.37 -19.78 -23.91
C ILE A 905 -7.08 -18.42 -24.56
N GLN A 906 -6.98 -17.34 -23.79
CA GLN A 906 -6.57 -16.03 -24.31
C GLN A 906 -5.14 -16.06 -24.87
N GLY A 907 -4.18 -16.69 -24.17
CA GLY A 907 -2.82 -16.88 -24.68
C GLY A 907 -2.79 -17.69 -25.97
N LEU A 908 -3.54 -18.79 -26.02
CA LEU A 908 -3.71 -19.63 -27.21
C LEU A 908 -4.37 -18.88 -28.37
N THR A 909 -5.28 -17.95 -28.09
CA THR A 909 -5.93 -17.11 -29.11
C THR A 909 -4.92 -16.21 -29.83
N VAL A 910 -3.94 -15.68 -29.10
CA VAL A 910 -2.87 -14.86 -29.71
C VAL A 910 -1.97 -15.71 -30.61
N ALA A 911 -1.67 -16.94 -30.19
CA ALA A 911 -0.74 -17.81 -30.90
C ALA A 911 -1.36 -18.56 -32.09
N LEU A 912 -2.62 -19.03 -31.95
CA LEU A 912 -3.36 -19.76 -32.99
C LEU A 912 -4.17 -18.82 -33.91
N GLY A 913 -4.43 -17.59 -33.47
CA GLY A 913 -5.31 -16.65 -34.15
C GLY A 913 -6.79 -16.83 -33.80
N ALA A 914 -7.52 -15.72 -33.92
CA ALA A 914 -8.93 -15.64 -33.53
C ALA A 914 -9.86 -16.57 -34.33
N HIS A 915 -9.53 -16.85 -35.59
CA HIS A 915 -10.34 -17.64 -36.50
C HIS A 915 -10.41 -19.13 -36.09
N ILE A 916 -9.27 -19.74 -35.71
CA ILE A 916 -9.24 -21.13 -35.25
C ILE A 916 -10.01 -21.26 -33.93
N VAL A 917 -9.81 -20.33 -32.99
CA VAL A 917 -10.48 -20.40 -31.68
C VAL A 917 -11.98 -20.12 -31.79
N LEU A 918 -12.41 -19.26 -32.73
CA LEU A 918 -13.83 -19.02 -33.01
C LEU A 918 -14.59 -20.31 -33.29
N ASN A 919 -13.99 -21.25 -34.03
CA ASN A 919 -14.62 -22.53 -34.35
C ASN A 919 -14.98 -23.36 -33.10
N TYR A 920 -14.19 -23.23 -32.03
CA TYR A 920 -14.52 -23.86 -30.75
C TYR A 920 -15.68 -23.14 -30.05
N TYR A 921 -15.76 -21.81 -30.14
CA TYR A 921 -16.84 -21.03 -29.50
C TYR A 921 -18.21 -21.21 -30.15
N LEU A 922 -18.28 -21.31 -31.48
CA LEU A 922 -19.56 -21.30 -32.21
C LEU A 922 -20.56 -22.37 -31.72
N GLN A 923 -20.06 -23.53 -31.28
CA GLN A 923 -20.89 -24.65 -30.82
C GLN A 923 -21.73 -24.30 -29.58
N GLY A 924 -21.21 -23.48 -28.67
CA GLY A 924 -21.85 -23.21 -27.37
C GLY A 924 -22.55 -21.86 -27.23
N LEU A 925 -22.39 -20.93 -28.18
CA LEU A 925 -22.99 -19.59 -28.12
C LEU A 925 -24.53 -19.63 -28.07
N PHE A 926 -25.14 -20.46 -28.91
CA PHE A 926 -26.60 -20.61 -29.01
C PHE A 926 -27.12 -21.94 -28.45
N HIS A 927 -26.30 -22.66 -27.66
CA HIS A 927 -26.66 -23.95 -27.10
C HIS A 927 -27.94 -23.87 -26.22
N PRO A 928 -28.86 -24.86 -26.20
CA PRO A 928 -30.13 -24.78 -25.45
C PRO A 928 -29.98 -24.55 -23.94
N SER A 929 -28.94 -25.11 -23.33
CA SER A 929 -28.64 -24.92 -21.90
C SER A 929 -28.11 -23.52 -21.59
N ARG A 930 -28.81 -22.81 -20.69
CA ARG A 930 -28.40 -21.48 -20.20
C ARG A 930 -27.00 -21.50 -19.56
N LYS A 931 -26.65 -22.57 -18.83
CA LYS A 931 -25.34 -22.69 -18.17
C LYS A 931 -24.20 -22.72 -19.20
N VAL A 932 -24.41 -23.44 -20.31
CA VAL A 932 -23.43 -23.52 -21.39
C VAL A 932 -23.28 -22.16 -22.08
N ARG A 933 -24.40 -21.53 -22.46
CA ARG A 933 -24.36 -20.19 -23.08
C ARG A 933 -23.62 -19.18 -22.21
N GLN A 934 -23.88 -19.14 -20.91
CA GLN A 934 -23.23 -18.18 -20.01
C GLN A 934 -21.70 -18.28 -20.04
N VAL A 935 -21.14 -19.49 -20.07
CA VAL A 935 -19.69 -19.70 -20.13
C VAL A 935 -19.15 -19.30 -21.51
N TYR A 936 -19.81 -19.75 -22.58
CA TYR A 936 -19.36 -19.48 -23.95
C TYR A 936 -19.43 -17.99 -24.31
N TRP A 937 -20.50 -17.29 -23.92
CA TRP A 937 -20.60 -15.83 -24.10
C TRP A 937 -19.53 -15.09 -23.32
N LYS A 938 -19.20 -15.54 -22.11
CA LYS A 938 -18.12 -14.94 -21.32
C LYS A 938 -16.78 -15.06 -22.05
N LEU A 939 -16.46 -16.22 -22.61
CA LEU A 939 -15.23 -16.45 -23.36
C LEU A 939 -15.21 -15.68 -24.68
N TYR A 940 -16.33 -15.68 -25.41
CA TYR A 940 -16.49 -14.92 -26.65
C TYR A 940 -16.32 -13.43 -26.44
N ASN A 941 -16.82 -12.86 -25.33
CA ASN A 941 -16.60 -11.46 -25.00
C ASN A 941 -15.10 -11.14 -24.89
N SER A 942 -14.29 -12.04 -24.31
CA SER A 942 -12.83 -11.88 -24.27
C SER A 942 -12.20 -11.94 -25.66
N LEU A 943 -12.63 -12.88 -26.52
CA LEU A 943 -12.18 -12.97 -27.90
C LEU A 943 -12.52 -11.69 -28.69
N TYR A 944 -13.76 -11.21 -28.58
CA TYR A 944 -14.27 -10.03 -29.26
C TYR A 944 -13.51 -8.76 -28.85
N ILE A 945 -13.24 -8.59 -27.55
CA ILE A 945 -12.42 -7.48 -27.04
C ILE A 945 -10.99 -7.55 -27.60
N GLY A 946 -10.42 -8.75 -27.73
CA GLY A 946 -9.03 -8.94 -28.17
C GLY A 946 -8.80 -8.79 -29.67
N ALA A 947 -9.75 -9.21 -30.51
CA ALA A 947 -9.52 -9.34 -31.95
C ALA A 947 -10.78 -9.07 -32.80
N GLN A 948 -11.53 -7.99 -32.51
CA GLN A 948 -12.79 -7.65 -33.19
C GLN A 948 -12.70 -7.70 -34.73
N ASP A 949 -11.72 -7.01 -35.31
CA ASP A 949 -11.56 -6.91 -36.76
C ASP A 949 -11.17 -8.26 -37.41
N ALA A 950 -10.37 -9.08 -36.72
CA ALA A 950 -9.91 -10.36 -37.24
C ALA A 950 -11.03 -11.41 -37.32
N ILE A 951 -12.05 -11.31 -36.47
CA ILE A 951 -13.19 -12.26 -36.43
C ILE A 951 -14.15 -12.00 -37.60
N VAL A 952 -14.14 -10.80 -38.21
CA VAL A 952 -15.04 -10.45 -39.33
C VAL A 952 -14.90 -11.44 -40.48
N ALA A 953 -13.67 -11.83 -40.82
CA ALA A 953 -13.39 -12.81 -41.87
C ALA A 953 -13.76 -14.26 -41.49
N ALA A 954 -13.93 -14.55 -40.21
CA ALA A 954 -14.13 -15.90 -39.68
C ALA A 954 -15.59 -16.21 -39.29
N TYR A 955 -16.48 -15.22 -39.21
CA TYR A 955 -17.88 -15.49 -38.90
C TYR A 955 -18.52 -16.43 -39.94
N PRO A 956 -19.29 -17.44 -39.49
CA PRO A 956 -19.97 -18.34 -40.41
C PRO A 956 -20.99 -17.56 -41.24
N PRO A 957 -21.16 -17.88 -42.53
CA PRO A 957 -22.26 -17.37 -43.31
C PRO A 957 -23.58 -17.87 -42.71
N LEU A 958 -24.54 -16.97 -42.56
CA LEU A 958 -25.91 -17.29 -42.12
C LEU A 958 -26.85 -17.05 -43.30
N ASP A 959 -27.79 -17.98 -43.50
CA ASP A 959 -28.81 -17.87 -44.54
C ASP A 959 -29.82 -16.78 -44.17
N ASP A 960 -30.35 -16.13 -45.21
CA ASP A 960 -31.37 -15.10 -45.03
C ASP A 960 -32.71 -15.72 -44.62
N GLU A 961 -33.35 -15.10 -43.63
CA GLU A 961 -34.70 -15.45 -43.21
C GLU A 961 -35.73 -14.55 -43.92
N PRO A 962 -37.02 -14.95 -44.01
CA PRO A 962 -38.07 -14.15 -44.68
C PRO A 962 -38.21 -12.71 -44.17
N ARG A 963 -37.71 -12.44 -42.96
CA ARG A 963 -37.84 -11.15 -42.26
C ARG A 963 -36.51 -10.41 -42.10
N ASN A 964 -35.37 -11.10 -42.19
CA ASN A 964 -34.05 -10.55 -41.88
C ASN A 964 -33.01 -11.03 -42.90
N ILE A 965 -32.21 -10.09 -43.40
CA ILE A 965 -31.04 -10.38 -44.24
C ILE A 965 -29.84 -10.54 -43.31
N TYR A 966 -29.29 -11.75 -43.23
CA TYR A 966 -28.12 -12.11 -42.42
C TYR A 966 -26.86 -12.33 -43.27
N SER A 967 -27.02 -12.46 -44.59
CA SER A 967 -25.93 -12.58 -45.54
C SER A 967 -25.14 -11.27 -45.70
N ARG A 968 -23.85 -11.40 -46.06
CA ARG A 968 -22.92 -10.27 -46.27
C ARG A 968 -22.49 -10.25 -47.74
N PRO A 969 -23.31 -9.67 -48.64
CA PRO A 969 -23.09 -9.77 -50.09
C PRO A 969 -21.79 -9.13 -50.55
N GLU A 970 -21.24 -8.15 -49.83
CA GLU A 970 -19.97 -7.50 -50.14
C GLU A 970 -18.78 -8.47 -50.06
N LEU A 971 -18.86 -9.51 -49.22
CA LEU A 971 -17.81 -10.52 -49.07
C LEU A 971 -17.86 -11.61 -50.15
N THR A 972 -18.97 -11.73 -50.89
CA THR A 972 -19.17 -12.70 -51.96
C THR A 972 -18.96 -12.11 -53.36
N MET A 973 -18.72 -10.80 -53.44
CA MET A 973 -18.36 -10.14 -54.69
C MET A 973 -16.94 -10.56 -55.11
N PHE A 974 -16.83 -11.18 -56.28
CA PHE A 974 -15.56 -11.40 -56.97
C PHE A 974 -15.44 -10.32 -58.07
N VAL A 975 -14.37 -9.52 -58.02
CA VAL A 975 -14.06 -8.48 -59.02
C VAL A 975 -13.13 -9.03 -60.09
#